data_AF-A0AA40K3A2-F1
#
_entry.id   AF-A0AA40K3A2-F1
#
_cell.length_a   1.000
_cell.length_b   1.000
_cell.length_c   1.000
_cell.angle_alpha   90.00
_cell.angle_beta   90.00
_cell.angle_gamma   90.00
#
_symmetry.space_group_name_H-M   'P 1'
#
loop_
_entity.id
_entity.type
_entity.pdbx_description
1 polymer ?
#
loop_
_entity_poly.entity_id
_entity_poly.type
_entity_poly.pdbx_seq_one_letter_code
_entity_poly.pdbx_strand_id
1 'polypeptide(L)'
;MTSHPGGSQVPSPPDVSLDANSTSANGVALSPSGSARFQDSQHLPTVGKTFRVRGVPLQWDTERLQIIFPDAAPLPKPLQTGSKWRIPLPRSTSQPARLEYLTVDGDFYGLTPLFVPSPEDHKIDVVALSGLGGHAFGSFKERGGTHMWLRDSLPYDLAQEDTGRPLARVMTHGYESAVARSKNIQNLEDLATSFHHSLLALVSGITVKPIILVAHSLGGLIVKQAIITLSKSKREDDLRLIQAIYGIVFFGVPHNGMDISSLLPIVGDRPNRFLIESISRINSQILSIQQREFHRALGKEGDSEVICFYETLESPTAQEKDGRWAMTGPAAVLVTKASATHCRPWEDGAEHICAVARTHSDMVKFGPQDHEYDKARETLRGLVRRGLTKHRRTRASDASFLVPYNRNPDFIGRSETLKVLEQHLGFGQRQAKLGSRVALYGLGGIGKTQIALAYAYWLQEECPEVSVFWVHASSAERFHQAYASIAQDRQIPGHDDPKIDVLSLVKTWLQSKDRGQWLMVIDNADDAELFNQQGNLGQFVPECAHGSVLATTRNKVAGSRLTQSGRLIEIGKMDEDESRLLLQGKLEADNRSPDNLSALSSRLEHLPLALVQAAAFIREMSMSVREYLRLLEKSDQDLVSLLSQKFETVGRDPEAARAVAQTWILSFEQIQRQDTFAGELLSLMSLFDRQAIPKKFLSDYGERQQVQEPRGEMQLVKALGVLKAFSFITEDKDHGFDVHRLVQLVTREWLGKKGRMHRFAVQALLVVSHNYPYGNHENRAICSAYLPHVYEVLKFESTGLRDEILARASLLHCAAGFFDYHGQWKEAERFSMQAKELRKRVLGEEHPDTLWSMTELASIYAYQGRWKEAESLEVQVLRTKQKVLGEEHPDTLISMANLASTYCVQGRWKQAEDLQAKELTICSRVLGRNHLSTLSSISNLASTYQNQGRWKEAEELEVQVMETRKRVLGEEHPSTLNSISCLASTYSRQGRWKEAEKLEVQVMETEKRVLGEEHPYTLTNMGNLASTYRDQGQWKEAEELEVQVMETRKRVLGEEHPSTLNSISCLASTYSRQGRWKEAEKLEVQMMDTRKKVLGEEHPDTLSSMANLASTYDDQGRYKEAEELQAKELGICSRVLGEEHPSTLVSMANLAQTWRSQGRIDEALDLMCRCIELQQQVLGPDHPYTVSNISTLRRWKALAY
;
A
#
# COMPACT_ATOMS: atom_id res chain seq x y z
N MET A 1 -6.86 -26.50 -33.30
CA MET A 1 -6.96 -25.44 -34.32
C MET A 1 -6.26 -24.22 -33.73
N THR A 2 -5.19 -23.60 -34.22
CA THR A 2 -4.27 -23.70 -35.37
C THR A 2 -3.15 -22.69 -35.02
N SER A 3 -1.93 -23.12 -34.66
CA SER A 3 -0.66 -23.05 -35.43
C SER A 3 -0.26 -21.68 -36.06
N HIS A 4 0.79 -21.03 -35.49
CA HIS A 4 2.00 -20.31 -36.03
C HIS A 4 2.00 -19.59 -37.42
N PRO A 5 3.04 -18.76 -37.80
CA PRO A 5 4.04 -17.94 -37.05
C PRO A 5 4.40 -16.55 -37.69
N GLY A 6 5.26 -15.75 -37.01
CA GLY A 6 6.36 -14.95 -37.63
C GLY A 6 6.10 -13.52 -38.16
N GLY A 7 6.92 -12.55 -37.73
CA GLY A 7 6.96 -11.21 -38.36
C GLY A 7 7.77 -10.14 -37.61
N SER A 8 9.08 -10.11 -37.89
CA SER A 8 10.06 -8.99 -37.76
C SER A 8 9.55 -7.61 -37.28
N GLN A 9 10.04 -7.15 -36.12
CA GLN A 9 10.03 -5.73 -35.76
C GLN A 9 11.10 -4.97 -36.55
N VAL A 10 10.65 -3.94 -37.27
CA VAL A 10 11.45 -2.95 -38.00
C VAL A 10 12.05 -1.94 -36.98
N PRO A 11 13.34 -1.59 -37.05
CA PRO A 11 13.90 -0.53 -36.21
C PRO A 11 13.48 0.87 -36.71
N SER A 12 13.17 1.74 -35.75
CA SER A 12 12.85 3.17 -35.92
C SER A 12 13.98 3.94 -36.63
N PRO A 13 13.69 5.03 -37.38
CA PRO A 13 14.71 5.79 -38.11
C PRO A 13 15.66 6.56 -37.16
N PRO A 14 16.92 6.82 -37.55
CA PRO A 14 17.86 7.63 -36.77
C PRO A 14 17.47 9.11 -36.78
N ASP A 15 17.55 9.76 -35.62
CA ASP A 15 17.38 11.21 -35.46
C ASP A 15 18.40 11.97 -36.33
N VAL A 16 17.91 12.83 -37.23
CA VAL A 16 18.73 13.71 -38.06
C VAL A 16 19.05 14.97 -37.25
N SER A 17 20.29 15.11 -36.77
CA SER A 17 20.78 16.31 -36.11
C SER A 17 20.95 17.47 -37.10
N LEU A 18 20.25 18.59 -36.87
CA LEU A 18 20.41 19.86 -37.57
C LEU A 18 21.44 20.73 -36.83
N ASP A 19 22.62 20.93 -37.40
CA ASP A 19 23.59 21.90 -36.87
C ASP A 19 23.25 23.32 -37.34
N ALA A 20 23.04 24.23 -36.38
CA ALA A 20 22.93 25.66 -36.61
C ALA A 20 24.19 26.36 -36.09
N ASN A 21 25.06 26.85 -36.98
CA ASN A 21 26.15 27.74 -36.57
C ASN A 21 25.62 29.17 -36.35
N SER A 22 25.67 29.65 -35.11
CA SER A 22 25.56 31.08 -34.79
C SER A 22 26.73 31.52 -33.92
N THR A 23 27.63 32.33 -34.46
CA THR A 23 28.56 33.16 -33.70
C THR A 23 27.98 34.57 -33.59
N SER A 24 27.71 35.03 -32.37
CA SER A 24 27.75 36.46 -32.04
C SER A 24 28.03 36.63 -30.55
N ALA A 25 29.26 37.02 -30.23
CA ALA A 25 29.62 37.59 -28.95
C ALA A 25 29.13 39.05 -28.89
N ASN A 26 28.42 39.41 -27.82
CA ASN A 26 28.61 40.64 -27.01
C ASN A 26 27.39 40.88 -26.12
N GLY A 27 27.64 41.01 -24.82
CA GLY A 27 26.70 41.52 -23.84
C GLY A 27 27.45 42.26 -22.74
N VAL A 28 27.61 43.57 -22.90
CA VAL A 28 27.77 44.51 -21.77
C VAL A 28 26.67 45.56 -21.92
N ALA A 29 26.05 45.87 -20.79
CA ALA A 29 24.80 46.58 -20.58
C ALA A 29 24.74 48.00 -21.16
N LEU A 30 23.51 48.46 -21.43
CA LEU A 30 23.16 49.88 -21.51
C LEU A 30 21.90 50.18 -20.70
N SER A 31 21.93 51.30 -19.98
CA SER A 31 20.85 52.31 -19.97
C SER A 31 21.38 53.63 -19.38
N PRO A 32 20.73 54.78 -19.58
CA PRO A 32 20.24 55.33 -20.85
C PRO A 32 20.54 56.85 -21.03
N SER A 33 20.49 57.38 -22.26
CA SER A 33 19.78 58.63 -22.66
C SER A 33 20.35 59.31 -23.94
N GLY A 34 19.42 59.64 -24.85
CA GLY A 34 19.40 60.85 -25.70
C GLY A 34 20.58 61.20 -26.61
N SER A 35 20.45 60.93 -27.92
CA SER A 35 20.16 61.95 -28.96
C SER A 35 20.64 61.52 -30.36
N ALA A 36 19.74 61.71 -31.35
CA ALA A 36 19.97 61.93 -32.79
C ALA A 36 20.73 60.86 -33.61
N ARG A 37 20.45 60.57 -34.89
CA ARG A 37 19.42 60.86 -35.90
C ARG A 37 19.80 59.99 -37.13
N PHE A 38 18.79 59.48 -37.86
CA PHE A 38 18.75 59.09 -39.30
C PHE A 38 19.84 58.14 -39.88
N GLN A 39 19.55 56.90 -40.30
CA GLN A 39 18.81 56.41 -41.50
C GLN A 39 19.28 57.00 -42.85
N ASP A 40 20.03 56.22 -43.64
CA ASP A 40 19.59 55.51 -44.87
C ASP A 40 20.83 54.89 -45.57
N SER A 41 20.99 53.57 -45.72
CA SER A 41 20.26 52.56 -46.49
C SER A 41 20.52 52.59 -48.01
N GLN A 42 21.34 51.64 -48.50
CA GLN A 42 21.21 51.01 -49.84
C GLN A 42 21.72 49.56 -49.80
N HIS A 43 21.05 48.72 -50.59
CA HIS A 43 20.85 47.28 -50.46
C HIS A 43 21.95 46.36 -51.05
N LEU A 44 22.14 45.18 -50.42
CA LEU A 44 22.67 43.93 -50.99
C LEU A 44 21.64 42.79 -50.74
N PRO A 45 21.57 41.73 -51.57
CA PRO A 45 20.48 40.75 -51.51
C PRO A 45 20.60 39.82 -50.30
N THR A 46 19.52 39.70 -49.52
CA THR A 46 19.45 38.88 -48.30
C THR A 46 19.37 37.39 -48.61
N VAL A 47 20.43 36.65 -48.27
CA VAL A 47 20.51 35.17 -48.31
C VAL A 47 19.63 34.57 -47.20
N GLY A 48 18.72 33.65 -47.54
CA GLY A 48 17.91 32.90 -46.57
C GLY A 48 18.74 31.86 -45.79
N LYS A 49 18.32 31.48 -44.58
CA LYS A 49 18.99 30.43 -43.81
C LYS A 49 18.83 29.08 -44.54
N THR A 50 19.97 28.47 -44.87
CA THR A 50 20.04 27.10 -45.41
C THR A 50 20.52 26.16 -44.32
N PHE A 51 19.70 25.17 -43.97
CA PHE A 51 20.11 24.04 -43.14
C PHE A 51 20.69 22.95 -44.05
N ARG A 52 21.74 22.25 -43.63
CA ARG A 52 22.42 21.26 -44.49
C ARG A 52 22.52 19.91 -43.78
N VAL A 53 21.89 18.90 -44.35
CA VAL A 53 21.98 17.50 -43.89
C VAL A 53 22.99 16.79 -44.79
N ARG A 54 24.08 16.31 -44.20
CA ARG A 54 25.16 15.63 -44.90
C ARG A 54 25.07 14.13 -44.70
N GLY A 55 25.42 13.35 -45.72
CA GLY A 55 25.61 11.90 -45.59
C GLY A 55 24.32 11.08 -45.66
N VAL A 56 23.32 11.50 -46.44
CA VAL A 56 22.15 10.66 -46.70
C VAL A 56 22.55 9.51 -47.63
N PRO A 57 22.36 8.23 -47.24
CA PRO A 57 22.70 7.10 -48.09
C PRO A 57 21.92 7.14 -49.40
N LEU A 58 22.58 6.87 -50.53
CA LEU A 58 21.99 6.83 -51.89
C LEU A 58 20.83 5.82 -52.04
N GLN A 59 20.62 4.95 -51.04
CA GLN A 59 19.62 3.90 -50.99
C GLN A 59 18.32 4.32 -50.27
N TRP A 60 18.22 5.56 -49.81
CA TRP A 60 16.97 6.07 -49.27
C TRP A 60 15.97 6.26 -50.41
N ASP A 61 14.93 5.41 -50.43
CA ASP A 61 13.84 5.50 -51.39
C ASP A 61 13.02 6.76 -51.12
N THR A 62 12.50 7.38 -52.17
CA THR A 62 11.70 8.62 -52.13
C THR A 62 10.55 8.52 -51.11
N GLU A 63 9.99 7.33 -50.91
CA GLU A 63 8.94 7.05 -49.92
C GLU A 63 9.40 7.21 -48.46
N ARG A 64 10.63 6.79 -48.09
CA ARG A 64 11.13 6.94 -46.72
C ARG A 64 11.39 8.39 -46.33
N LEU A 65 11.85 9.20 -47.28
CA LEU A 65 12.04 10.64 -47.07
C LEU A 65 10.70 11.38 -46.96
N GLN A 66 9.67 10.95 -47.71
CA GLN A 66 8.32 11.49 -47.63
C GLN A 66 7.63 11.16 -46.28
N ILE A 67 7.95 10.02 -45.66
CA ILE A 67 7.47 9.66 -44.31
C ILE A 67 8.08 10.56 -43.23
N ILE A 68 9.37 10.89 -43.36
CA ILE A 68 10.09 11.72 -42.38
C ILE A 68 9.69 13.21 -42.53
N PHE A 69 9.35 13.64 -43.76
CA PHE A 69 8.92 15.00 -44.06
C PHE A 69 7.55 15.01 -44.79
N PRO A 70 6.45 14.72 -44.08
CA PRO A 70 5.13 14.52 -44.70
C PRO A 70 4.56 15.78 -45.36
N ASP A 71 4.96 16.97 -44.90
CA ASP A 71 4.45 18.25 -45.38
C ASP A 71 5.26 18.87 -46.54
N ALA A 72 6.29 18.18 -47.04
CA ALA A 72 7.09 18.65 -48.18
C ALA A 72 6.42 18.26 -49.52
N ALA A 73 6.52 19.13 -50.54
CA ALA A 73 6.07 18.83 -51.91
C ALA A 73 6.68 17.51 -52.44
N PRO A 74 6.04 16.80 -53.39
CA PRO A 74 6.50 15.48 -53.83
C PRO A 74 7.96 15.51 -54.30
N LEU A 75 8.81 14.71 -53.66
CA LEU A 75 10.25 14.66 -53.92
C LEU A 75 10.53 13.98 -55.27
N PRO A 76 11.39 14.54 -56.15
CA PRO A 76 11.77 13.86 -57.40
C PRO A 76 12.68 12.65 -57.14
N LYS A 77 12.73 11.72 -58.11
CA LYS A 77 13.55 10.47 -58.23
C LYS A 77 14.88 10.40 -57.43
N PRO A 78 15.37 9.18 -57.06
CA PRO A 78 16.48 8.97 -56.11
C PRO A 78 17.74 9.81 -56.37
N LEU A 79 18.36 10.28 -55.28
CA LEU A 79 19.61 11.06 -55.26
C LEU A 79 20.72 10.34 -56.04
N GLN A 80 21.26 10.98 -57.08
CA GLN A 80 22.48 10.53 -57.76
C GLN A 80 23.72 11.09 -57.04
N THR A 81 24.82 10.34 -57.05
CA THR A 81 26.12 10.78 -56.51
C THR A 81 26.51 12.17 -57.07
N GLY A 82 26.79 13.13 -56.18
CA GLY A 82 27.17 14.50 -56.53
C GLY A 82 26.01 15.48 -56.78
N SER A 83 24.75 15.07 -56.60
CA SER A 83 23.57 15.97 -56.68
C SER A 83 23.08 16.39 -55.29
N LYS A 84 22.65 17.65 -55.13
CA LYS A 84 22.12 18.19 -53.86
C LYS A 84 20.62 18.45 -53.98
N TRP A 85 19.83 17.95 -53.05
CA TRP A 85 18.42 18.34 -52.95
C TRP A 85 18.28 19.60 -52.12
N ARG A 86 17.36 20.50 -52.50
CA ARG A 86 16.97 21.67 -51.71
C ARG A 86 15.47 21.59 -51.45
N ILE A 87 15.10 21.23 -50.23
CA ILE A 87 13.71 21.06 -49.80
C ILE A 87 13.27 22.34 -49.05
N PRO A 88 12.25 23.07 -49.50
CA PRO A 88 11.71 24.20 -48.76
C PRO A 88 10.96 23.73 -47.50
N LEU A 89 11.23 24.33 -46.34
CA LEU A 89 10.58 23.96 -45.06
C LEU A 89 9.19 24.63 -44.89
N PRO A 90 8.22 23.98 -44.22
CA PRO A 90 6.89 24.56 -43.99
C PRO A 90 6.92 25.78 -43.06
N ARG A 91 5.99 26.71 -43.27
CA ARG A 91 5.89 27.99 -42.52
C ARG A 91 5.36 27.77 -41.11
N SER A 92 6.08 28.21 -40.09
CA SER A 92 5.53 28.42 -38.74
C SER A 92 4.71 29.72 -38.71
N THR A 93 3.52 29.69 -38.10
CA THR A 93 2.49 30.76 -38.11
C THR A 93 2.81 32.02 -37.31
N SER A 94 4.07 32.28 -36.96
CA SER A 94 4.45 33.49 -36.24
C SER A 94 5.81 34.04 -36.67
N GLN A 95 5.89 34.61 -37.88
CA GLN A 95 6.65 35.81 -38.26
C GLN A 95 6.74 35.94 -39.80
N PRO A 96 6.73 37.16 -40.39
CA PRO A 96 6.84 37.32 -41.83
C PRO A 96 8.29 37.42 -42.33
N ALA A 97 8.53 36.77 -43.47
CA ALA A 97 9.65 36.92 -44.42
C ALA A 97 11.01 36.26 -44.13
N ARG A 98 11.14 34.96 -44.48
CA ARG A 98 12.29 34.34 -45.20
C ARG A 98 11.94 32.88 -45.58
N LEU A 99 12.25 32.47 -46.82
CA LEU A 99 12.13 31.07 -47.26
C LEU A 99 13.37 30.30 -46.76
N GLU A 100 13.17 29.29 -45.92
CA GLU A 100 14.22 28.43 -45.39
C GLU A 100 14.30 27.13 -46.21
N TYR A 101 15.51 26.70 -46.54
CA TYR A 101 15.75 25.51 -47.36
C TYR A 101 16.61 24.50 -46.59
N LEU A 102 16.22 23.24 -46.63
CA LEU A 102 17.00 22.09 -46.22
C LEU A 102 17.78 21.55 -47.42
N THR A 103 19.11 21.62 -47.38
CA THR A 103 19.99 21.06 -48.41
C THR A 103 20.46 19.67 -48.00
N VAL A 104 20.16 18.64 -48.78
CA VAL A 104 20.61 17.26 -48.54
C VAL A 104 21.70 16.90 -49.55
N ASP A 105 22.87 16.44 -49.08
CA ASP A 105 23.95 15.94 -49.94
C ASP A 105 24.53 14.59 -49.50
N GLY A 106 25.05 13.84 -50.48
CA GLY A 106 25.54 12.47 -50.31
C GLY A 106 27.06 12.36 -50.17
N ASP A 107 27.78 13.46 -49.95
CA ASP A 107 29.25 13.50 -50.07
C ASP A 107 30.00 13.22 -48.74
N PHE A 108 29.28 13.07 -47.61
CA PHE A 108 29.80 12.71 -46.27
C PHE A 108 30.98 13.57 -45.72
N TYR A 109 31.15 14.83 -46.17
CA TYR A 109 32.23 15.69 -45.64
C TYR A 109 32.03 16.10 -44.18
N GLY A 110 33.08 16.02 -43.36
CA GLY A 110 33.03 16.29 -41.92
C GLY A 110 32.62 15.05 -41.11
N LEU A 111 32.42 15.24 -39.81
CA LEU A 111 31.96 14.16 -38.91
C LEU A 111 30.50 13.81 -39.20
N THR A 112 30.22 12.54 -39.51
CA THR A 112 28.87 12.04 -39.81
C THR A 112 28.57 10.81 -38.96
N PRO A 113 27.47 10.79 -38.17
CA PRO A 113 27.08 9.61 -37.40
C PRO A 113 26.55 8.50 -38.32
N LEU A 114 27.07 7.29 -38.12
CA LEU A 114 26.60 6.06 -38.77
C LEU A 114 25.62 5.30 -37.87
N PHE A 115 25.83 5.36 -36.55
CA PHE A 115 24.98 4.75 -35.53
C PHE A 115 25.03 5.55 -34.22
N VAL A 116 23.89 5.74 -33.56
CA VAL A 116 23.76 6.45 -32.29
C VAL A 116 22.98 5.57 -31.29
N PRO A 117 23.60 5.11 -30.19
CA PRO A 117 22.90 4.38 -29.13
C PRO A 117 21.98 5.30 -28.31
N SER A 118 21.13 4.71 -27.47
CA SER A 118 20.28 5.49 -26.56
C SER A 118 21.14 6.40 -25.65
N PRO A 119 20.62 7.55 -25.17
CA PRO A 119 21.40 8.44 -24.30
C PRO A 119 21.94 7.77 -23.03
N GLU A 120 21.22 6.78 -22.50
CA GLU A 120 21.56 6.01 -21.30
C GLU A 120 22.66 4.98 -21.59
N ASP A 121 22.60 4.36 -22.77
CA ASP A 121 23.53 3.31 -23.21
C ASP A 121 24.82 3.86 -23.85
N HIS A 122 24.83 5.12 -24.30
CA HIS A 122 25.99 5.74 -24.96
C HIS A 122 27.15 5.94 -23.97
N LYS A 123 28.18 5.08 -24.05
CA LYS A 123 29.37 5.17 -23.17
C LYS A 123 30.66 5.55 -23.90
N ILE A 124 30.76 5.37 -25.22
CA ILE A 124 32.01 5.60 -25.98
C ILE A 124 31.74 6.10 -27.41
N ASP A 125 32.71 6.80 -28.00
CA ASP A 125 32.68 7.28 -29.39
C ASP A 125 33.73 6.57 -30.26
N VAL A 126 33.35 6.12 -31.46
CA VAL A 126 34.25 5.53 -32.47
C VAL A 126 34.20 6.37 -33.74
N VAL A 127 35.34 6.88 -34.20
CA VAL A 127 35.45 7.76 -35.37
C VAL A 127 36.34 7.14 -36.45
N ALA A 128 35.78 6.91 -37.63
CA ALA A 128 36.45 6.25 -38.75
C ALA A 128 36.87 7.22 -39.89
N LEU A 129 38.11 7.11 -40.37
CA LEU A 129 38.69 7.93 -41.43
C LEU A 129 39.15 7.08 -42.60
N SER A 130 38.64 7.39 -43.80
CA SER A 130 38.99 6.68 -45.03
C SER A 130 40.38 7.06 -45.56
N GLY A 131 40.92 6.22 -46.45
CA GLY A 131 42.17 6.44 -47.17
C GLY A 131 42.04 7.23 -48.47
N LEU A 132 43.17 7.32 -49.18
CA LEU A 132 43.29 8.01 -50.46
C LEU A 132 42.37 7.38 -51.53
N GLY A 133 41.67 8.20 -52.30
CA GLY A 133 40.75 7.79 -53.37
C GLY A 133 39.43 7.18 -52.88
N GLY A 134 39.22 7.13 -51.56
CA GLY A 134 38.08 6.47 -50.93
C GLY A 134 37.03 7.45 -50.40
N HIS A 135 35.78 7.28 -50.86
CA HIS A 135 34.62 7.97 -50.29
C HIS A 135 34.38 7.49 -48.84
N ALA A 136 34.16 8.39 -47.88
CA ALA A 136 34.05 8.07 -46.44
C ALA A 136 33.09 6.89 -46.15
N PHE A 137 31.93 6.88 -46.80
CA PHE A 137 30.98 5.76 -46.71
C PHE A 137 31.42 4.52 -47.51
N GLY A 138 32.00 4.70 -48.70
CA GLY A 138 32.32 3.61 -49.64
C GLY A 138 33.60 2.84 -49.29
N SER A 139 34.52 3.44 -48.52
CA SER A 139 35.78 2.82 -48.15
C SER A 139 35.61 1.63 -47.22
N PHE A 140 34.70 1.74 -46.24
CA PHE A 140 34.42 0.68 -45.25
C PHE A 140 33.27 -0.25 -45.68
N LYS A 141 32.80 -0.11 -46.91
CA LYS A 141 31.74 -0.91 -47.49
C LYS A 141 32.32 -2.09 -48.26
N GLU A 142 31.69 -3.26 -48.16
CA GLU A 142 32.08 -4.45 -48.89
C GLU A 142 32.11 -4.20 -50.42
N ARG A 143 32.95 -4.95 -51.13
CA ARG A 143 33.14 -4.75 -52.57
C ARG A 143 31.93 -5.31 -53.34
N GLY A 144 31.23 -4.46 -54.10
CA GLY A 144 30.09 -4.86 -54.93
C GLY A 144 28.78 -5.12 -54.18
N GLY A 145 28.76 -5.07 -52.85
CA GLY A 145 27.56 -5.29 -52.03
C GLY A 145 27.00 -4.02 -51.38
N THR A 146 26.20 -4.19 -50.32
CA THR A 146 25.52 -3.10 -49.59
C THR A 146 25.94 -2.97 -48.13
N HIS A 147 26.63 -3.97 -47.59
CA HIS A 147 27.02 -4.04 -46.19
C HIS A 147 28.20 -3.11 -45.86
N MET A 148 28.08 -2.36 -44.78
CA MET A 148 29.14 -1.51 -44.21
C MET A 148 29.31 -1.88 -42.74
N TRP A 149 30.38 -2.61 -42.42
CA TRP A 149 30.59 -3.21 -41.09
C TRP A 149 30.58 -2.18 -39.95
N LEU A 150 31.05 -0.95 -40.17
CA LEU A 150 30.98 0.14 -39.17
C LEU A 150 29.55 0.55 -38.79
N ARG A 151 28.58 0.39 -39.69
CA ARG A 151 27.17 0.71 -39.47
C ARG A 151 26.37 -0.53 -39.09
N ASP A 152 26.64 -1.64 -39.77
CA ASP A 152 25.76 -2.81 -39.79
C ASP A 152 26.18 -3.90 -38.77
N SER A 153 27.46 -3.94 -38.35
CA SER A 153 27.98 -4.99 -37.46
C SER A 153 28.59 -4.42 -36.17
N LEU A 154 29.54 -3.49 -36.30
CA LEU A 154 30.33 -2.96 -35.18
C LEU A 154 29.49 -2.43 -34.01
N PRO A 155 28.38 -1.68 -34.20
CA PRO A 155 27.59 -1.20 -33.07
C PRO A 155 27.02 -2.32 -32.20
N TYR A 156 26.62 -3.44 -32.82
CA TYR A 156 26.04 -4.59 -32.13
C TYR A 156 27.12 -5.50 -31.53
N ASP A 157 28.30 -5.54 -32.14
CA ASP A 157 29.47 -6.22 -31.58
C ASP A 157 30.04 -5.48 -30.34
N LEU A 158 29.84 -4.16 -30.29
CA LEU A 158 30.17 -3.29 -29.16
C LEU A 158 28.94 -3.07 -28.27
N ALA A 159 28.48 -4.16 -27.64
CA ALA A 159 27.33 -4.17 -26.74
C ALA A 159 27.72 -4.46 -25.28
N GLN A 160 26.86 -4.05 -24.33
CA GLN A 160 27.01 -4.38 -22.91
C GLN A 160 26.79 -5.88 -22.67
N GLU A 161 27.55 -6.47 -21.74
CA GLU A 161 27.55 -7.92 -21.50
C GLU A 161 26.29 -8.45 -20.81
N ASP A 162 25.61 -7.59 -20.06
CA ASP A 162 24.41 -7.86 -19.27
C ASP A 162 23.11 -7.62 -20.07
N THR A 163 23.02 -6.51 -20.80
CA THR A 163 21.80 -6.10 -21.51
C THR A 163 21.80 -6.41 -23.01
N GLY A 164 22.97 -6.68 -23.59
CA GLY A 164 23.14 -6.88 -25.04
C GLY A 164 22.90 -5.62 -25.88
N ARG A 165 22.81 -4.43 -25.25
CA ARG A 165 22.54 -3.18 -25.96
C ARG A 165 23.83 -2.51 -26.49
N PRO A 166 23.81 -1.93 -27.71
CA PRO A 166 24.94 -1.16 -28.25
C PRO A 166 25.35 0.01 -27.36
N LEU A 167 26.64 0.13 -27.05
CA LEU A 167 27.16 1.19 -26.17
C LEU A 167 27.98 2.28 -26.89
N ALA A 168 28.35 2.03 -28.15
CA ALA A 168 29.23 2.89 -28.92
C ALA A 168 28.47 3.71 -29.97
N ARG A 169 28.70 5.03 -30.00
CA ARG A 169 28.30 5.87 -31.13
C ARG A 169 29.39 5.77 -32.20
N VAL A 170 29.01 5.32 -33.40
CA VAL A 170 29.96 5.11 -34.51
C VAL A 170 29.78 6.21 -35.55
N MET A 171 30.88 6.83 -35.96
CA MET A 171 30.93 7.98 -36.87
C MET A 171 31.99 7.77 -37.93
N THR A 172 31.86 8.46 -39.07
CA THR A 172 32.92 8.58 -40.07
C THR A 172 33.23 10.05 -40.34
N HIS A 173 34.48 10.37 -40.63
CA HIS A 173 34.89 11.70 -41.07
C HIS A 173 35.29 11.66 -42.55
N GLY A 174 34.52 12.36 -43.39
CA GLY A 174 34.82 12.48 -44.82
C GLY A 174 35.58 13.76 -45.16
N TYR A 175 36.50 13.62 -46.11
CA TYR A 175 37.30 14.69 -46.69
C TYR A 175 37.49 14.42 -48.19
N GLU A 176 37.92 15.43 -48.95
CA GLU A 176 38.11 15.28 -50.39
C GLU A 176 39.39 14.48 -50.69
N SER A 177 39.20 13.19 -50.97
CA SER A 177 40.28 12.20 -51.14
C SER A 177 40.50 11.79 -52.60
N ALA A 178 39.81 12.38 -53.60
CA ALA A 178 39.90 11.95 -54.99
C ALA A 178 41.33 12.07 -55.57
N VAL A 179 41.82 10.98 -56.18
CA VAL A 179 43.14 10.91 -56.81
C VAL A 179 43.10 11.42 -58.25
N ALA A 180 42.11 10.97 -59.03
CA ALA A 180 41.95 11.37 -60.43
C ALA A 180 41.00 12.57 -60.55
N ARG A 181 41.36 13.57 -61.37
CA ARG A 181 40.54 14.76 -61.69
C ARG A 181 40.19 15.69 -60.51
N SER A 182 40.84 15.56 -59.36
CA SER A 182 40.60 16.45 -58.22
C SER A 182 41.07 17.89 -58.49
N LYS A 183 40.32 18.84 -57.91
CA LYS A 183 40.67 20.27 -57.86
C LYS A 183 41.16 20.70 -56.47
N ASN A 184 41.31 19.76 -55.54
CA ASN A 184 41.74 20.04 -54.18
C ASN A 184 43.22 20.49 -54.16
N ILE A 185 43.56 21.42 -53.26
CA ILE A 185 44.91 21.98 -53.06
C ILE A 185 45.37 21.71 -51.60
N GLN A 186 44.50 21.14 -50.76
CA GLN A 186 44.77 20.90 -49.34
C GLN A 186 45.96 19.95 -49.16
N ASN A 187 46.87 20.34 -48.26
CA ASN A 187 47.94 19.47 -47.79
C ASN A 187 47.50 18.66 -46.56
N LEU A 188 48.42 17.86 -46.00
CA LEU A 188 48.12 17.01 -44.85
C LEU A 188 47.77 17.81 -43.57
N GLU A 189 48.35 18.99 -43.38
CA GLU A 189 48.08 19.86 -42.24
C GLU A 189 46.70 20.51 -42.32
N ASP A 190 46.27 20.93 -43.53
CA ASP A 190 44.93 21.46 -43.78
C ASP A 190 43.85 20.41 -43.46
N LEU A 191 44.08 19.17 -43.90
CA LEU A 191 43.19 18.04 -43.63
C LEU A 191 43.14 17.70 -42.13
N ALA A 192 44.29 17.73 -41.45
CA ALA A 192 44.38 17.52 -40.01
C ALA A 192 43.67 18.60 -39.19
N THR A 193 43.77 19.86 -39.63
CA THR A 193 43.10 21.00 -38.99
C THR A 193 41.57 20.90 -39.14
N SER A 194 41.09 20.47 -40.31
CA SER A 194 39.68 20.20 -40.55
C SER A 194 39.16 19.05 -39.68
N PHE A 195 39.97 18.00 -39.51
CA PHE A 195 39.63 16.88 -38.63
C PHE A 195 39.60 17.29 -37.15
N HIS A 196 40.57 18.07 -36.68
CA HIS A 196 40.59 18.63 -35.33
C HIS A 196 39.32 19.44 -35.02
N HIS A 197 38.94 20.37 -35.90
CA HIS A 197 37.70 21.14 -35.71
C HIS A 197 36.46 20.26 -35.61
N SER A 198 36.43 19.15 -36.33
CA SER A 198 35.32 18.19 -36.29
C SER A 198 35.28 17.41 -34.96
N LEU A 199 36.43 17.12 -34.37
CA LEU A 199 36.52 16.41 -33.09
C LEU A 199 36.13 17.28 -31.89
N LEU A 200 36.32 18.61 -31.95
CA LEU A 200 35.95 19.52 -30.86
C LEU A 200 34.46 19.47 -30.51
N ALA A 201 33.59 19.13 -31.48
CA ALA A 201 32.16 18.93 -31.23
C ALA A 201 31.86 17.77 -30.26
N LEU A 202 32.81 16.85 -30.04
CA LEU A 202 32.64 15.71 -29.13
C LEU A 202 32.91 16.05 -27.66
N VAL A 203 33.58 17.19 -27.39
CA VAL A 203 34.01 17.59 -26.05
C VAL A 203 33.30 18.83 -25.50
N SER A 204 32.33 19.37 -26.24
CA SER A 204 31.57 20.58 -25.84
C SER A 204 30.56 20.36 -24.70
N GLY A 205 30.42 19.14 -24.17
CA GLY A 205 29.51 18.78 -23.08
C GLY A 205 30.17 18.69 -21.69
N ILE A 206 29.33 18.53 -20.65
CA ILE A 206 29.78 18.38 -19.23
C ILE A 206 30.56 17.06 -19.06
N THR A 207 30.14 15.99 -19.74
CA THR A 207 30.78 14.67 -19.67
C THR A 207 31.45 14.33 -21.00
N VAL A 208 32.78 14.24 -20.98
CA VAL A 208 33.57 13.77 -22.13
C VAL A 208 33.62 12.25 -22.09
N LYS A 209 33.29 11.60 -23.20
CA LYS A 209 33.33 10.14 -23.35
C LYS A 209 34.65 9.73 -24.01
N PRO A 210 35.16 8.51 -23.78
CA PRO A 210 36.37 8.05 -24.46
C PRO A 210 36.15 7.96 -25.98
N ILE A 211 37.22 8.20 -26.73
CA ILE A 211 37.22 8.24 -28.20
C ILE A 211 38.19 7.18 -28.73
N ILE A 212 37.72 6.41 -29.71
CA ILE A 212 38.53 5.46 -30.49
C ILE A 212 38.59 5.94 -31.93
N LEU A 213 39.80 6.08 -32.46
CA LEU A 213 40.04 6.49 -33.85
C LEU A 213 40.37 5.27 -34.69
N VAL A 214 39.67 5.08 -35.80
CA VAL A 214 39.93 4.02 -36.78
C VAL A 214 40.32 4.66 -38.10
N ALA A 215 41.49 4.38 -38.64
CA ALA A 215 41.97 5.11 -39.80
C ALA A 215 42.66 4.19 -40.82
N HIS A 216 42.34 4.39 -42.10
CA HIS A 216 42.91 3.63 -43.22
C HIS A 216 43.81 4.51 -44.09
N SER A 217 44.98 3.99 -44.48
CA SER A 217 45.91 4.65 -45.42
C SER A 217 46.13 6.15 -45.09
N LEU A 218 45.87 7.09 -46.02
CA LEU A 218 46.04 8.53 -45.81
C LEU A 218 45.31 9.07 -44.56
N GLY A 219 44.14 8.50 -44.22
CA GLY A 219 43.39 8.87 -43.01
C GLY A 219 44.21 8.71 -41.73
N GLY A 220 45.10 7.71 -41.68
CA GLY A 220 45.97 7.50 -40.52
C GLY A 220 47.03 8.59 -40.37
N LEU A 221 47.55 9.12 -41.48
CA LEU A 221 48.51 10.23 -41.46
C LEU A 221 47.84 11.55 -41.04
N ILE A 222 46.56 11.73 -41.38
CA ILE A 222 45.73 12.86 -40.92
C ILE A 222 45.54 12.77 -39.40
N VAL A 223 45.19 11.59 -38.88
CA VAL A 223 45.05 11.33 -37.43
C VAL A 223 46.37 11.62 -36.70
N LYS A 224 47.51 11.14 -37.23
CA LYS A 224 48.83 11.42 -36.66
C LYS A 224 49.13 12.91 -36.56
N GLN A 225 48.92 13.65 -37.65
CA GLN A 225 49.15 15.08 -37.66
C GLN A 225 48.24 15.82 -36.67
N ALA A 226 46.95 15.45 -36.60
CA ALA A 226 45.99 16.07 -35.70
C ALA A 226 46.37 15.86 -34.22
N ILE A 227 46.79 14.66 -33.84
CA ILE A 227 47.22 14.35 -32.47
C ILE A 227 48.52 15.09 -32.11
N ILE A 228 49.47 15.21 -33.04
CA ILE A 228 50.70 15.98 -32.82
C ILE A 228 50.38 17.47 -32.61
N THR A 229 49.42 18.01 -33.36
CA THR A 229 48.97 19.40 -33.17
C THR A 229 48.25 19.58 -31.83
N LEU A 230 47.36 18.64 -31.47
CA LEU A 230 46.62 18.67 -30.20
C LEU A 230 47.56 18.62 -28.99
N SER A 231 48.59 17.76 -29.01
CA SER A 231 49.52 17.61 -27.88
C SER A 231 50.39 18.86 -27.62
N LYS A 232 50.48 19.77 -28.60
CA LYS A 232 51.20 21.04 -28.51
C LYS A 232 50.30 22.21 -28.11
N SER A 233 48.98 22.03 -28.10
CA SER A 233 48.02 23.07 -27.74
C SER A 233 47.93 23.29 -26.22
N LYS A 234 47.65 24.53 -25.83
CA LYS A 234 47.37 24.92 -24.42
C LYS A 234 45.90 25.21 -24.17
N ARG A 235 45.02 25.02 -25.15
CA ARG A 235 43.58 25.26 -25.00
C ARG A 235 42.95 24.12 -24.19
N GLU A 236 42.06 24.48 -23.27
CA GLU A 236 41.42 23.51 -22.36
C GLU A 236 40.62 22.45 -23.12
N ASP A 237 39.87 22.84 -24.16
CA ASP A 237 39.13 21.89 -25.00
C ASP A 237 40.05 20.90 -25.73
N ASP A 238 41.23 21.35 -26.16
CA ASP A 238 42.22 20.50 -26.84
C ASP A 238 42.86 19.49 -25.85
N LEU A 239 43.08 19.92 -24.61
CA LEU A 239 43.56 19.05 -23.52
C LEU A 239 42.52 18.01 -23.12
N ARG A 240 41.24 18.40 -23.03
CA ARG A 240 40.13 17.47 -22.78
C ARG A 240 39.96 16.48 -23.93
N LEU A 241 40.14 16.94 -25.17
CA LEU A 241 40.06 16.11 -26.35
C LEU A 241 41.19 15.08 -26.43
N ILE A 242 42.44 15.47 -26.17
CA ILE A 242 43.56 14.52 -26.20
C ILE A 242 43.47 13.50 -25.05
N GLN A 243 42.93 13.88 -23.89
CA GLN A 243 42.65 12.96 -22.77
C GLN A 243 41.50 12.00 -23.08
N ALA A 244 40.56 12.39 -23.95
CA ALA A 244 39.45 11.55 -24.38
C ALA A 244 39.89 10.47 -25.37
N ILE A 245 40.88 10.75 -26.21
CA ILE A 245 41.40 9.80 -27.22
C ILE A 245 42.17 8.70 -26.51
N TYR A 246 41.56 7.52 -26.43
CA TYR A 246 42.15 6.36 -25.78
C TYR A 246 42.79 5.39 -26.78
N GLY A 247 42.11 5.11 -27.89
CA GLY A 247 42.57 4.09 -28.85
C GLY A 247 42.73 4.59 -30.25
N ILE A 248 43.76 4.10 -30.94
CA ILE A 248 44.04 4.41 -32.34
C ILE A 248 44.30 3.12 -33.09
N VAL A 249 43.47 2.83 -34.08
CA VAL A 249 43.56 1.64 -34.92
C VAL A 249 43.92 2.06 -36.35
N PHE A 250 45.08 1.63 -36.82
CA PHE A 250 45.59 1.92 -38.16
C PHE A 250 45.45 0.70 -39.07
N PHE A 251 44.84 0.89 -40.24
CA PHE A 251 44.77 -0.10 -41.31
C PHE A 251 45.67 0.33 -42.48
N GLY A 252 46.77 -0.38 -42.70
CA GLY A 252 47.69 -0.15 -43.81
C GLY A 252 48.13 1.31 -43.93
N VAL A 253 48.50 1.95 -42.82
CA VAL A 253 48.88 3.37 -42.88
C VAL A 253 50.36 3.47 -43.28
N PRO A 254 50.71 4.21 -44.34
CA PRO A 254 52.09 4.26 -44.84
C PRO A 254 52.98 5.18 -43.99
N HIS A 255 53.33 4.75 -42.78
CA HIS A 255 54.12 5.55 -41.83
C HIS A 255 55.54 5.82 -42.32
N ASN A 256 56.12 4.92 -43.12
CA ASN A 256 57.40 5.08 -43.82
C ASN A 256 57.22 5.34 -45.33
N GLY A 257 56.02 5.77 -45.72
CA GLY A 257 55.66 6.02 -47.11
C GLY A 257 55.22 4.76 -47.86
N MET A 258 54.65 4.97 -49.03
CA MET A 258 54.19 3.92 -49.95
C MET A 258 54.83 4.06 -51.33
N ASP A 259 54.75 3.02 -52.15
CA ASP A 259 55.11 3.14 -53.56
C ASP A 259 54.04 3.93 -54.32
N ILE A 260 54.40 5.15 -54.73
CA ILE A 260 53.54 6.07 -55.46
C ILE A 260 53.79 6.06 -56.98
N SER A 261 54.70 5.22 -57.47
CA SER A 261 55.12 5.20 -58.88
C SER A 261 53.96 4.97 -59.85
N SER A 262 52.94 4.21 -59.41
CA SER A 262 51.71 3.97 -60.17
C SER A 262 50.65 5.07 -60.02
N LEU A 263 50.75 5.93 -58.99
CA LEU A 263 49.80 7.02 -58.71
C LEU A 263 50.21 8.35 -59.36
N LEU A 264 51.52 8.61 -59.51
CA LEU A 264 52.04 9.85 -60.10
C LEU A 264 51.50 10.13 -61.51
N PRO A 265 51.42 9.14 -62.44
CA PRO A 265 50.86 9.36 -63.77
C PRO A 265 49.36 9.67 -63.80
N ILE A 266 48.59 9.11 -62.85
CA ILE A 266 47.14 9.36 -62.73
C ILE A 266 46.85 10.81 -62.34
N VAL A 267 47.72 11.38 -61.50
CA VAL A 267 47.57 12.74 -60.96
C VAL A 267 48.09 13.78 -61.96
N GLY A 268 49.21 13.50 -62.63
CA GLY A 268 49.88 14.46 -63.51
C GLY A 268 50.30 15.74 -62.77
N ASP A 269 50.32 16.89 -63.46
CA ASP A 269 50.66 18.20 -62.87
C ASP A 269 49.49 18.89 -62.14
N ARG A 270 48.56 18.12 -61.59
CA ARG A 270 47.38 18.65 -60.88
C ARG A 270 47.70 19.04 -59.44
N PRO A 271 46.88 19.88 -58.79
CA PRO A 271 47.22 20.45 -57.49
C PRO A 271 47.32 19.42 -56.33
N ASN A 272 46.66 18.26 -56.45
CA ASN A 272 46.78 17.16 -55.48
C ASN A 272 48.13 16.42 -55.50
N ARG A 273 49.03 16.72 -56.45
CA ARG A 273 50.34 16.06 -56.57
C ARG A 273 51.18 16.19 -55.29
N PHE A 274 51.17 17.36 -54.65
CA PHE A 274 51.91 17.61 -53.42
C PHE A 274 51.48 16.70 -52.26
N LEU A 275 50.18 16.43 -52.13
CA LEU A 275 49.63 15.52 -51.13
C LEU A 275 50.07 14.06 -51.38
N ILE A 276 50.17 13.65 -52.64
CA ILE A 276 50.61 12.30 -53.05
C ILE A 276 52.12 12.13 -52.89
N GLU A 277 52.91 13.14 -53.22
CA GLU A 277 54.35 13.14 -52.99
C GLU A 277 54.68 13.14 -51.49
N SER A 278 53.83 13.77 -50.66
CA SER A 278 53.95 13.77 -49.19
C SER A 278 53.83 12.38 -48.56
N ILE A 279 53.21 11.40 -49.24
CA ILE A 279 53.09 10.01 -48.78
C ILE A 279 54.10 9.06 -49.48
N SER A 280 55.01 9.61 -50.29
CA SER A 280 56.08 8.88 -50.95
C SER A 280 57.06 8.25 -49.95
N ARG A 281 57.56 7.06 -50.29
CA ARG A 281 58.71 6.45 -49.60
C ARG A 281 60.02 7.22 -49.80
N ILE A 282 60.12 8.03 -50.86
CA ILE A 282 61.33 8.77 -51.23
C ILE A 282 61.12 10.26 -50.91
N ASN A 283 61.97 10.84 -50.06
CA ASN A 283 62.07 12.28 -49.76
C ASN A 283 60.85 12.99 -49.12
N SER A 284 59.98 12.28 -48.39
CA SER A 284 58.91 12.94 -47.61
C SER A 284 59.42 13.55 -46.30
N GLN A 285 59.43 14.88 -46.20
CA GLN A 285 59.76 15.59 -44.96
C GLN A 285 58.68 15.41 -43.87
N ILE A 286 57.39 15.38 -44.24
CA ILE A 286 56.28 15.31 -43.29
C ILE A 286 56.23 13.97 -42.54
N LEU A 287 56.51 12.85 -43.22
CA LEU A 287 56.54 11.52 -42.58
C LEU A 287 57.68 11.41 -41.56
N SER A 288 58.83 12.03 -41.84
CA SER A 288 59.97 12.04 -40.91
C SER A 288 59.67 12.80 -39.61
N ILE A 289 58.85 13.86 -39.69
CA ILE A 289 58.39 14.63 -38.52
C ILE A 289 57.38 13.80 -37.73
N GLN A 290 56.39 13.19 -38.40
CA GLN A 290 55.39 12.35 -37.75
C GLN A 290 56.00 11.14 -37.05
N GLN A 291 56.99 10.48 -37.66
CA GLN A 291 57.76 9.39 -37.06
C GLN A 291 58.37 9.77 -35.71
N ARG A 292 58.98 10.97 -35.63
CA ARG A 292 59.67 11.44 -34.42
C ARG A 292 58.70 11.91 -33.33
N GLU A 293 57.66 12.64 -33.70
CA GLU A 293 56.82 13.38 -32.76
C GLU A 293 55.61 12.59 -32.26
N PHE A 294 55.11 11.61 -33.03
CA PHE A 294 53.87 10.90 -32.73
C PHE A 294 53.91 10.15 -31.39
N HIS A 295 55.01 9.42 -31.09
CA HIS A 295 55.13 8.71 -29.82
C HIS A 295 55.12 9.64 -28.61
N ARG A 296 55.70 10.84 -28.73
CA ARG A 296 55.68 11.85 -27.68
C ARG A 296 54.27 12.43 -27.47
N ALA A 297 53.50 12.56 -28.55
CA ALA A 297 52.15 13.12 -28.51
C ALA A 297 51.12 12.22 -27.80
N LEU A 298 51.40 10.91 -27.68
CA LEU A 298 50.47 9.91 -27.14
C LEU A 298 50.60 9.62 -25.64
N GLY A 299 51.51 10.31 -24.93
CA GLY A 299 51.72 10.13 -23.49
C GLY A 299 52.52 8.87 -23.11
N LYS A 300 52.44 8.49 -21.83
CA LYS A 300 53.13 7.34 -21.21
C LYS A 300 52.34 6.04 -21.42
N GLU A 301 52.88 4.93 -20.93
CA GLU A 301 52.20 3.63 -20.93
C GLU A 301 50.84 3.72 -20.20
N GLY A 302 49.78 3.21 -20.84
CA GLY A 302 48.41 3.31 -20.36
C GLY A 302 47.69 4.62 -20.68
N ASP A 303 48.36 5.62 -21.29
CA ASP A 303 47.71 6.87 -21.69
C ASP A 303 46.81 6.69 -22.92
N SER A 304 47.29 5.95 -23.90
CA SER A 304 46.57 5.56 -25.11
C SER A 304 47.17 4.28 -25.68
N GLU A 305 46.44 3.58 -26.54
CA GLU A 305 46.90 2.35 -27.20
C GLU A 305 46.86 2.51 -28.73
N VAL A 306 47.91 2.05 -29.40
CA VAL A 306 48.01 2.04 -30.88
C VAL A 306 48.04 0.61 -31.40
N ILE A 307 47.17 0.30 -32.36
CA ILE A 307 47.08 -1.02 -32.99
C ILE A 307 47.19 -0.86 -34.51
N CYS A 308 48.09 -1.62 -35.15
CA CYS A 308 48.40 -1.53 -36.56
C CYS A 308 48.08 -2.83 -37.30
N PHE A 309 47.28 -2.73 -38.36
CA PHE A 309 46.97 -3.80 -39.29
C PHE A 309 47.77 -3.63 -40.60
N TYR A 310 48.37 -4.70 -41.11
CA TYR A 310 49.14 -4.69 -42.36
C TYR A 310 48.61 -5.72 -43.38
N GLU A 311 48.78 -5.41 -44.68
CA GLU A 311 48.37 -6.27 -45.78
C GLU A 311 49.34 -7.45 -45.97
N THR A 312 48.82 -8.60 -46.43
CA THR A 312 49.65 -9.77 -46.80
C THR A 312 49.45 -10.24 -48.24
N LEU A 313 48.50 -9.65 -48.99
CA LEU A 313 48.30 -9.94 -50.41
C LEU A 313 48.76 -8.78 -51.28
N GLU A 314 49.27 -9.08 -52.47
CA GLU A 314 49.70 -8.06 -53.43
C GLU A 314 48.49 -7.38 -54.10
N SER A 315 48.54 -6.05 -54.21
CA SER A 315 47.50 -5.24 -54.85
C SER A 315 47.84 -5.01 -56.33
N PRO A 316 46.87 -5.05 -57.26
CA PRO A 316 47.13 -4.67 -58.65
C PRO A 316 47.53 -3.20 -58.72
N THR A 317 48.56 -2.86 -59.49
CA THR A 317 49.00 -1.47 -59.70
C THR A 317 48.25 -0.82 -60.85
N ALA A 318 48.28 0.52 -60.92
CA ALA A 318 47.65 1.24 -62.02
C ALA A 318 48.44 1.10 -63.33
N GLN A 319 47.74 0.85 -64.43
CA GLN A 319 48.30 0.80 -65.78
C GLN A 319 47.37 1.56 -66.75
N GLU A 320 47.96 2.28 -67.70
CA GLU A 320 47.20 2.97 -68.76
C GLU A 320 46.90 2.02 -69.91
N LYS A 321 45.61 1.94 -70.30
CA LYS A 321 45.16 1.19 -71.48
C LYS A 321 44.14 2.04 -72.25
N ASP A 322 44.44 2.35 -73.51
CA ASP A 322 43.57 3.14 -74.42
C ASP A 322 43.13 4.51 -73.84
N GLY A 323 44.05 5.25 -73.21
CA GLY A 323 43.77 6.58 -72.64
C GLY A 323 42.89 6.57 -71.38
N ARG A 324 42.64 5.39 -70.78
CA ARG A 324 41.99 5.21 -69.48
C ARG A 324 42.89 4.45 -68.53
N TRP A 325 43.05 4.99 -67.33
CA TRP A 325 43.77 4.34 -66.24
C TRP A 325 42.90 3.26 -65.60
N ALA A 326 43.41 2.04 -65.49
CA ALA A 326 42.75 0.92 -64.81
C ALA A 326 43.73 0.21 -63.86
N MET A 327 43.21 -0.40 -62.80
CA MET A 327 44.00 -1.16 -61.82
C MET A 327 44.27 -2.59 -62.35
N THR A 328 44.99 -2.69 -63.46
CA THR A 328 45.30 -3.95 -64.16
C THR A 328 46.80 -4.20 -64.34
N GLY A 329 47.66 -3.38 -63.72
CA GLY A 329 49.11 -3.51 -63.73
C GLY A 329 49.62 -4.65 -62.83
N PRO A 330 50.94 -4.93 -62.85
CA PRO A 330 51.55 -5.99 -62.05
C PRO A 330 51.23 -5.84 -60.56
N ALA A 331 50.96 -6.95 -59.88
CA ALA A 331 50.64 -6.95 -58.46
C ALA A 331 51.88 -6.58 -57.63
N ALA A 332 51.71 -5.75 -56.61
CA ALA A 332 52.75 -5.35 -55.67
C ALA A 332 52.17 -5.07 -54.29
N VAL A 333 52.97 -5.26 -53.24
CA VAL A 333 52.65 -4.77 -51.88
C VAL A 333 52.83 -3.25 -51.87
N LEU A 334 51.75 -2.51 -51.64
CA LEU A 334 51.74 -1.05 -51.72
C LEU A 334 52.32 -0.43 -50.45
N VAL A 335 52.04 -1.03 -49.29
CA VAL A 335 52.56 -0.63 -47.99
C VAL A 335 53.18 -1.83 -47.30
N THR A 336 54.51 -1.83 -47.21
CA THR A 336 55.25 -2.91 -46.55
C THR A 336 54.88 -3.01 -45.06
N LYS A 337 55.02 -4.19 -44.45
CA LYS A 337 54.82 -4.38 -42.99
C LYS A 337 55.57 -3.31 -42.18
N ALA A 338 56.85 -3.06 -42.50
CA ALA A 338 57.67 -2.06 -41.83
C ALA A 338 57.17 -0.61 -41.99
N SER A 339 56.39 -0.31 -43.03
CA SER A 339 55.73 0.98 -43.20
C SER A 339 54.36 1.03 -42.52
N ALA A 340 53.64 -0.09 -42.50
CA ALA A 340 52.32 -0.22 -41.87
C ALA A 340 52.35 -0.28 -40.33
N THR A 341 53.51 -0.58 -39.73
CA THR A 341 53.67 -0.71 -38.27
C THR A 341 54.42 0.49 -37.68
N HIS A 342 53.77 1.23 -36.76
CA HIS A 342 54.40 2.32 -36.02
C HIS A 342 53.78 2.48 -34.62
N CYS A 343 54.09 1.51 -33.76
CA CYS A 343 53.68 1.47 -32.36
C CYS A 343 54.87 1.81 -31.43
N ARG A 344 54.60 2.09 -30.15
CA ARG A 344 55.63 2.35 -29.14
C ARG A 344 56.33 1.04 -28.71
N PRO A 345 57.50 1.10 -28.04
CA PRO A 345 58.27 -0.10 -27.71
C PRO A 345 57.56 -1.15 -26.84
N TRP A 346 56.55 -0.74 -26.05
CA TRP A 346 55.72 -1.64 -25.23
C TRP A 346 54.43 -2.12 -25.94
N GLU A 347 54.22 -1.71 -27.20
CA GLU A 347 53.09 -2.06 -28.05
C GLU A 347 53.57 -2.93 -29.24
N ASP A 348 54.48 -3.88 -29.00
CA ASP A 348 55.14 -4.72 -30.02
C ASP A 348 54.60 -6.16 -30.12
N GLY A 349 53.64 -6.51 -29.26
CA GLY A 349 52.98 -7.82 -29.21
C GLY A 349 52.03 -8.12 -30.38
N ALA A 350 51.62 -9.38 -30.49
CA ALA A 350 50.74 -9.86 -31.57
C ALA A 350 49.33 -9.22 -31.55
N GLU A 351 48.92 -8.72 -30.40
CA GLU A 351 47.67 -7.99 -30.17
C GLU A 351 47.71 -6.52 -30.63
N HIS A 352 48.90 -5.96 -30.87
CA HIS A 352 49.11 -4.59 -31.37
C HIS A 352 49.52 -4.54 -32.85
N ILE A 353 50.10 -5.63 -33.39
CA ILE A 353 50.53 -5.72 -34.79
C ILE A 353 49.84 -6.92 -35.45
N CYS A 354 48.81 -6.65 -36.24
CA CYS A 354 47.91 -7.69 -36.77
C CYS A 354 48.04 -7.84 -38.29
N ALA A 355 48.16 -9.08 -38.79
CA ALA A 355 48.18 -9.37 -40.22
C ALA A 355 46.74 -9.56 -40.75
N VAL A 356 46.41 -8.89 -41.86
CA VAL A 356 45.14 -9.06 -42.57
C VAL A 356 45.39 -9.70 -43.93
N ALA A 357 44.74 -10.84 -44.20
CA ALA A 357 44.91 -11.63 -45.42
C ALA A 357 44.22 -10.98 -46.66
N ARG A 358 44.55 -9.72 -46.95
CA ARG A 358 43.90 -8.86 -47.95
C ARG A 358 44.88 -7.94 -48.65
N THR A 359 44.44 -7.39 -49.78
CA THR A 359 45.11 -6.28 -50.47
C THR A 359 44.87 -4.97 -49.71
N HIS A 360 45.74 -3.98 -49.90
CA HIS A 360 45.65 -2.66 -49.28
C HIS A 360 44.29 -1.98 -49.45
N SER A 361 43.68 -2.12 -50.63
CA SER A 361 42.38 -1.52 -50.95
C SER A 361 41.19 -2.26 -50.35
N ASP A 362 41.34 -3.55 -50.03
CA ASP A 362 40.26 -4.42 -49.54
C ASP A 362 40.33 -4.67 -48.02
N MET A 363 41.42 -4.28 -47.35
CA MET A 363 41.68 -4.59 -45.93
C MET A 363 40.69 -3.97 -44.92
N VAL A 364 39.86 -3.02 -45.35
CA VAL A 364 38.80 -2.39 -44.52
C VAL A 364 37.38 -2.65 -45.07
N LYS A 365 37.25 -3.51 -46.08
CA LYS A 365 35.99 -3.82 -46.79
C LYS A 365 35.41 -5.14 -46.29
N PHE A 366 35.06 -5.22 -45.01
CA PHE A 366 34.53 -6.44 -44.43
C PHE A 366 33.08 -6.71 -44.82
N GLY A 367 32.77 -7.96 -45.16
CA GLY A 367 31.40 -8.45 -45.38
C GLY A 367 30.76 -9.02 -44.11
N PRO A 368 29.49 -9.45 -44.16
CA PRO A 368 28.76 -9.94 -42.97
C PRO A 368 29.24 -11.30 -42.43
N GLN A 369 29.92 -12.12 -43.25
CA GLN A 369 30.46 -13.45 -42.87
C GLN A 369 31.96 -13.53 -43.18
N ASP A 370 32.72 -12.59 -42.64
CA ASP A 370 34.10 -12.35 -43.02
C ASP A 370 35.07 -12.72 -41.89
N HIS A 371 35.85 -13.78 -42.07
CA HIS A 371 36.77 -14.26 -41.02
C HIS A 371 37.88 -13.25 -40.66
N GLU A 372 38.22 -12.33 -41.57
CA GLU A 372 39.22 -11.28 -41.26
C GLU A 372 38.61 -10.14 -40.44
N TYR A 373 37.28 -10.00 -40.43
CA TYR A 373 36.59 -9.05 -39.55
C TYR A 373 36.68 -9.45 -38.08
N ASP A 374 36.70 -10.75 -37.77
CA ASP A 374 36.77 -11.24 -36.39
C ASP A 374 37.99 -10.66 -35.65
N LYS A 375 39.13 -10.54 -36.33
CA LYS A 375 40.35 -9.90 -35.80
C LYS A 375 40.11 -8.44 -35.45
N ALA A 376 39.53 -7.67 -36.37
CA ALA A 376 39.21 -6.25 -36.15
C ALA A 376 38.16 -6.06 -35.03
N ARG A 377 37.15 -6.94 -34.97
CA ARG A 377 36.10 -6.94 -33.96
C ARG A 377 36.67 -7.18 -32.56
N GLU A 378 37.48 -8.23 -32.38
CA GLU A 378 38.08 -8.56 -31.08
C GLU A 378 39.01 -7.45 -30.58
N THR A 379 39.83 -6.91 -31.46
CA THR A 379 40.69 -5.75 -31.20
C THR A 379 39.89 -4.56 -30.70
N LEU A 380 38.85 -4.14 -31.43
CA LEU A 380 38.02 -2.99 -31.07
C LEU A 380 37.26 -3.23 -29.75
N ARG A 381 36.71 -4.44 -29.55
CA ARG A 381 36.01 -4.80 -28.31
C ARG A 381 36.94 -4.75 -27.09
N GLY A 382 38.16 -5.29 -27.22
CA GLY A 382 39.18 -5.22 -26.17
C GLY A 382 39.55 -3.79 -25.81
N LEU A 383 39.75 -2.95 -26.83
CA LEU A 383 40.14 -1.56 -26.66
C LEU A 383 39.02 -0.71 -26.03
N VAL A 384 37.76 -0.95 -26.40
CA VAL A 384 36.58 -0.32 -25.76
C VAL A 384 36.50 -0.65 -24.27
N ARG A 385 36.66 -1.93 -23.89
CA ARG A 385 36.61 -2.34 -22.48
C ARG A 385 37.70 -1.66 -21.65
N ARG A 386 38.94 -1.61 -22.17
CA ARG A 386 40.05 -0.96 -21.47
C ARG A 386 39.87 0.55 -21.39
N GLY A 387 39.38 1.19 -22.46
CA GLY A 387 39.06 2.61 -22.49
C GLY A 387 38.00 3.02 -21.47
N LEU A 388 36.92 2.24 -21.34
CA LEU A 388 35.89 2.46 -20.32
C LEU A 388 36.42 2.25 -18.89
N THR A 389 37.25 1.22 -18.68
CA THR A 389 37.87 0.94 -17.37
C THR A 389 38.78 2.07 -16.93
N LYS A 390 39.63 2.58 -17.84
CA LYS A 390 40.48 3.74 -17.56
C LYS A 390 39.62 4.97 -17.25
N HIS A 391 38.61 5.24 -18.06
CA HIS A 391 37.73 6.39 -17.87
C HIS A 391 37.02 6.38 -16.51
N ARG A 392 36.58 5.22 -16.03
CA ARG A 392 36.03 5.05 -14.67
C ARG A 392 37.07 5.31 -13.59
N ARG A 393 38.29 4.77 -13.71
CA ARG A 393 39.38 4.98 -12.74
C ARG A 393 39.80 6.45 -12.64
N THR A 394 39.89 7.16 -13.77
CA THR A 394 40.25 8.57 -13.80
C THR A 394 39.17 9.48 -13.18
N ARG A 395 37.90 9.07 -13.19
CA ARG A 395 36.81 9.79 -12.51
C ARG A 395 36.67 9.45 -11.02
N ALA A 396 36.99 8.23 -10.63
CA ALA A 396 36.87 7.76 -9.25
C ALA A 396 37.98 8.28 -8.31
N SER A 397 39.06 8.88 -8.84
CA SER A 397 40.20 9.28 -7.99
C SER A 397 39.91 10.44 -7.03
N ASP A 398 38.81 11.19 -7.21
CA ASP A 398 38.45 12.34 -6.36
C ASP A 398 37.22 12.08 -5.44
N ALA A 399 36.45 11.02 -5.68
CA ALA A 399 35.27 10.68 -4.88
C ALA A 399 35.64 9.74 -3.73
N SER A 400 34.95 9.82 -2.58
CA SER A 400 35.15 8.80 -1.54
C SER A 400 33.86 8.34 -0.89
N PHE A 401 33.93 7.10 -0.44
CA PHE A 401 32.81 6.31 0.04
C PHE A 401 33.09 5.88 1.47
N LEU A 402 32.69 6.72 2.43
CA LEU A 402 32.84 6.52 3.86
C LEU A 402 31.54 5.95 4.42
N VAL A 403 31.33 4.65 4.20
CA VAL A 403 30.19 3.90 4.73
C VAL A 403 30.72 2.76 5.61
N PRO A 404 30.36 2.69 6.90
CA PRO A 404 30.93 1.73 7.85
C PRO A 404 30.35 0.31 7.69
N TYR A 405 29.37 0.11 6.81
CA TYR A 405 28.65 -1.14 6.64
C TYR A 405 28.89 -1.74 5.26
N ASN A 406 29.04 -3.06 5.20
CA ASN A 406 29.11 -3.80 3.95
C ASN A 406 27.75 -3.83 3.24
N ARG A 407 27.77 -3.96 1.89
CA ARG A 407 26.57 -4.17 1.08
C ARG A 407 25.81 -5.40 1.59
N ASN A 408 24.51 -5.25 1.79
CA ASN A 408 23.64 -6.38 2.14
C ASN A 408 23.22 -7.12 0.86
N PRO A 409 23.75 -8.33 0.58
CA PRO A 409 23.40 -9.09 -0.62
C PRO A 409 21.97 -9.63 -0.58
N ASP A 410 21.38 -9.72 0.61
CA ASP A 410 20.04 -10.27 0.85
C ASP A 410 18.97 -9.18 0.99
N PHE A 411 19.27 -7.95 0.54
CA PHE A 411 18.29 -6.87 0.50
C PHE A 411 17.22 -7.17 -0.56
N ILE A 412 15.95 -7.17 -0.15
CA ILE A 412 14.81 -7.56 -0.97
C ILE A 412 13.74 -6.46 -0.92
N GLY A 413 13.23 -6.07 -2.09
CA GLY A 413 12.06 -5.19 -2.22
C GLY A 413 12.35 -3.69 -2.14
N ARG A 414 11.30 -2.91 -1.83
CA ARG A 414 11.30 -1.44 -1.69
C ARG A 414 11.64 -0.64 -2.95
N SER A 415 11.45 -1.22 -4.14
CA SER A 415 11.73 -0.56 -5.43
C SER A 415 11.00 0.77 -5.58
N GLU A 416 9.75 0.86 -5.14
CA GLU A 416 8.98 2.12 -5.16
C GLU A 416 9.59 3.17 -4.21
N THR A 417 9.99 2.78 -2.99
CA THR A 417 10.67 3.70 -2.06
C THR A 417 12.00 4.19 -2.62
N LEU A 418 12.78 3.31 -3.25
CA LEU A 418 14.06 3.66 -3.87
C LEU A 418 13.88 4.61 -5.07
N LYS A 419 12.87 4.39 -5.93
CA LYS A 419 12.51 5.32 -7.00
C LYS A 419 12.11 6.69 -6.47
N VAL A 420 11.33 6.73 -5.39
CA VAL A 420 10.95 8.00 -4.73
C VAL A 420 12.17 8.71 -4.15
N LEU A 421 13.11 7.98 -3.55
CA LEU A 421 14.39 8.53 -3.09
C LEU A 421 15.22 9.10 -4.25
N GLU A 422 15.32 8.38 -5.36
CA GLU A 422 16.02 8.82 -6.58
C GLU A 422 15.41 10.12 -7.13
N GLN A 423 14.08 10.19 -7.23
CA GLN A 423 13.36 11.40 -7.67
C GLN A 423 13.59 12.60 -6.76
N HIS A 424 13.63 12.39 -5.44
CA HIS A 424 13.79 13.48 -4.48
C HIS A 424 15.25 13.95 -4.32
N LEU A 425 16.22 13.05 -4.40
CA LEU A 425 17.65 13.34 -4.24
C LEU A 425 18.31 13.77 -5.56
N GLY A 426 17.78 13.34 -6.71
CA GLY A 426 18.08 13.90 -8.03
C GLY A 426 19.44 13.53 -8.63
N PHE A 427 20.19 12.60 -8.03
CA PHE A 427 21.43 12.12 -8.64
C PHE A 427 21.11 11.36 -9.94
N GLY A 428 21.86 11.62 -11.02
CA GLY A 428 21.69 10.96 -12.33
C GLY A 428 20.70 11.61 -13.31
N GLN A 429 19.97 12.67 -12.94
CA GLN A 429 18.92 13.27 -13.79
C GLN A 429 19.31 14.62 -14.44
N ARG A 430 18.94 14.83 -15.72
CA ARG A 430 19.25 16.05 -16.51
C ARG A 430 18.65 17.37 -15.97
N GLN A 431 17.66 17.32 -15.08
CA GLN A 431 16.92 18.49 -14.55
C GLN A 431 16.83 18.54 -13.00
N ALA A 432 17.67 17.79 -12.30
CA ALA A 432 17.56 17.70 -10.84
C ALA A 432 17.91 18.99 -10.09
N LYS A 433 17.04 19.37 -9.14
CA LYS A 433 17.39 20.32 -8.07
C LYS A 433 18.22 19.59 -7.02
N LEU A 434 19.54 19.54 -7.19
CA LEU A 434 20.48 19.13 -6.14
C LEU A 434 20.42 20.14 -4.96
N GLY A 435 20.74 19.68 -3.74
CA GLY A 435 20.55 20.47 -2.50
C GLY A 435 19.35 20.03 -1.65
N SER A 436 18.87 18.79 -1.81
CA SER A 436 17.65 18.30 -1.14
C SER A 436 17.95 17.53 0.14
N ARG A 437 17.04 17.66 1.11
CA ARG A 437 17.06 16.89 2.36
C ARG A 437 15.83 16.01 2.42
N VAL A 438 16.02 14.70 2.66
CA VAL A 438 14.94 13.72 2.73
C VAL A 438 15.09 12.92 4.03
N ALA A 439 13.98 12.59 4.70
CA ALA A 439 14.00 11.73 5.88
C ALA A 439 13.07 10.53 5.72
N LEU A 440 13.62 9.34 5.98
CA LEU A 440 12.87 8.10 6.13
C LEU A 440 12.43 7.96 7.59
N TYR A 441 11.12 7.86 7.84
CA TYR A 441 10.58 7.63 9.18
C TYR A 441 9.63 6.44 9.27
N GLY A 442 9.44 5.87 10.46
CA GLY A 442 8.55 4.73 10.70
C GLY A 442 8.96 3.90 11.91
N LEU A 443 8.26 2.79 12.18
CA LEU A 443 8.49 1.94 13.35
C LEU A 443 9.93 1.38 13.41
N GLY A 444 10.46 1.16 14.63
CA GLY A 444 11.75 0.50 14.83
C GLY A 444 11.74 -0.93 14.26
N GLY A 445 12.78 -1.30 13.50
CA GLY A 445 12.88 -2.63 12.87
C GLY A 445 12.26 -2.75 11.47
N ILE A 446 11.70 -1.67 10.91
CA ILE A 446 11.05 -1.67 9.58
C ILE A 446 12.02 -1.64 8.38
N GLY A 447 13.33 -1.47 8.62
CA GLY A 447 14.35 -1.53 7.56
C GLY A 447 14.86 -0.18 7.01
N LYS A 448 14.54 0.96 7.61
CA LYS A 448 14.98 2.30 7.15
C LYS A 448 16.49 2.40 6.86
N THR A 449 17.33 1.96 7.79
CA THR A 449 18.79 1.94 7.65
C THR A 449 19.25 1.07 6.48
N GLN A 450 18.56 -0.07 6.24
CA GLN A 450 18.85 -0.95 5.11
C GLN A 450 18.47 -0.32 3.77
N ILE A 451 17.36 0.42 3.71
CA ILE A 451 16.95 1.18 2.51
C ILE A 451 17.98 2.28 2.20
N ALA A 452 18.42 3.04 3.21
CA ALA A 452 19.45 4.06 3.04
C ALA A 452 20.80 3.46 2.59
N LEU A 453 21.16 2.29 3.14
CA LEU A 453 22.37 1.57 2.74
C LEU A 453 22.29 1.05 1.30
N ALA A 454 21.15 0.46 0.90
CA ALA A 454 20.92 0.00 -0.46
C ALA A 454 21.02 1.16 -1.48
N TYR A 455 20.46 2.32 -1.14
CA TYR A 455 20.57 3.52 -1.97
C TYR A 455 22.02 4.04 -2.07
N ALA A 456 22.78 4.05 -0.96
CA ALA A 456 24.18 4.47 -0.96
C ALA A 456 25.05 3.61 -1.89
N TYR A 457 24.88 2.28 -1.86
CA TYR A 457 25.60 1.37 -2.73
C TYR A 457 25.19 1.47 -4.20
N TRP A 458 23.89 1.65 -4.47
CA TRP A 458 23.41 1.94 -5.82
C TRP A 458 24.04 3.23 -6.38
N LEU A 459 24.11 4.29 -5.56
CA LEU A 459 24.70 5.56 -5.96
C LEU A 459 26.20 5.44 -6.29
N GLN A 460 26.93 4.59 -5.56
CA GLN A 460 28.34 4.30 -5.84
C GLN A 460 28.54 3.60 -7.19
N GLU A 461 27.61 2.73 -7.60
CA GLU A 461 27.67 1.98 -8.85
C GLU A 461 27.30 2.86 -10.06
N GLU A 462 26.24 3.65 -9.95
CA GLU A 462 25.70 4.46 -11.05
C GLU A 462 26.39 5.83 -11.19
N CYS A 463 26.79 6.46 -10.08
CA CYS A 463 27.38 7.80 -10.04
C CYS A 463 28.69 7.79 -9.22
N PRO A 464 29.77 7.15 -9.72
CA PRO A 464 31.05 7.02 -9.00
C PRO A 464 31.74 8.35 -8.70
N GLU A 465 31.32 9.45 -9.32
CA GLU A 465 31.76 10.82 -9.03
C GLU A 465 31.19 11.41 -7.73
N VAL A 466 30.15 10.81 -7.14
CA VAL A 466 29.50 11.34 -5.94
C VAL A 466 30.15 10.76 -4.68
N SER A 467 30.60 11.63 -3.77
CA SER A 467 31.10 11.19 -2.47
C SER A 467 29.96 10.84 -1.51
N VAL A 468 30.06 9.74 -0.77
CA VAL A 468 29.06 9.33 0.21
C VAL A 468 29.68 9.32 1.61
N PHE A 469 29.04 10.01 2.55
CA PHE A 469 29.47 10.11 3.94
C PHE A 469 28.37 9.60 4.87
N TRP A 470 28.71 8.69 5.78
CA TRP A 470 27.78 8.13 6.75
C TRP A 470 28.02 8.70 8.16
N VAL A 471 26.96 9.23 8.77
CA VAL A 471 27.02 9.89 10.08
C VAL A 471 26.03 9.22 11.04
N HIS A 472 26.53 8.74 12.18
CA HIS A 472 25.68 8.18 13.24
C HIS A 472 25.19 9.27 14.18
N ALA A 473 23.86 9.39 14.32
CA ALA A 473 23.21 10.45 15.08
C ALA A 473 22.39 9.95 16.27
N SER A 474 22.73 8.77 16.82
CA SER A 474 22.05 8.21 17.99
C SER A 474 22.34 8.97 19.30
N SER A 475 23.43 9.72 19.36
CA SER A 475 23.77 10.66 20.45
C SER A 475 24.67 11.78 19.90
N ALA A 476 24.84 12.85 20.66
CA ALA A 476 25.72 13.95 20.29
C ALA A 476 27.19 13.47 20.13
N GLU A 477 27.68 12.61 21.02
CA GLU A 477 29.05 12.11 20.99
C GLU A 477 29.34 11.30 19.73
N ARG A 478 28.42 10.42 19.32
CA ARG A 478 28.59 9.64 18.08
C ARG A 478 28.52 10.52 16.83
N PHE A 479 27.72 11.58 16.86
CA PHE A 479 27.67 12.57 15.79
C PHE A 479 29.02 13.30 15.65
N HIS A 480 29.61 13.73 16.77
CA HIS A 480 30.95 14.33 16.80
C HIS A 480 32.03 13.37 16.32
N GLN A 481 32.01 12.10 16.76
CA GLN A 481 32.96 11.08 16.33
C GLN A 481 32.90 10.83 14.82
N ALA A 482 31.70 10.76 14.24
CA ALA A 482 31.53 10.58 12.80
C ALA A 482 32.12 11.76 12.01
N TYR A 483 31.88 12.99 12.45
CA TYR A 483 32.48 14.18 11.83
C TYR A 483 34.00 14.22 11.98
N ALA A 484 34.54 13.81 13.13
CA ALA A 484 35.98 13.68 13.32
C ALA A 484 36.61 12.64 12.39
N SER A 485 35.95 11.49 12.19
CA SER A 485 36.38 10.48 11.24
C SER A 485 36.40 11.00 9.79
N ILE A 486 35.38 11.77 9.39
CA ILE A 486 35.35 12.42 8.06
C ILE A 486 36.52 13.43 7.94
N ALA A 487 36.77 14.24 8.97
CA ALA A 487 37.83 15.23 8.94
C ALA A 487 39.23 14.61 8.84
N GLN A 488 39.46 13.51 9.58
CA GLN A 488 40.73 12.78 9.59
C GLN A 488 40.98 12.04 8.27
N ASP A 489 40.00 11.30 7.76
CA ASP A 489 40.12 10.55 6.50
C ASP A 489 40.38 11.49 5.31
N ARG A 490 39.74 12.65 5.30
CA ARG A 490 39.91 13.68 4.26
C ARG A 490 41.05 14.66 4.51
N GLN A 491 41.80 14.49 5.60
CA GLN A 491 42.91 15.36 6.01
C GLN A 491 42.53 16.85 5.92
N ILE A 492 41.36 17.22 6.45
CA ILE A 492 40.87 18.60 6.35
C ILE A 492 41.83 19.52 7.12
N PRO A 493 42.33 20.62 6.54
CA PRO A 493 43.24 21.52 7.21
C PRO A 493 42.67 22.03 8.55
N GLY A 494 43.38 21.77 9.65
CA GLY A 494 42.93 22.13 11.01
C GLY A 494 42.20 21.01 11.77
N HIS A 495 42.07 19.80 11.23
CA HIS A 495 41.44 18.66 11.93
C HIS A 495 42.19 18.22 13.21
N ASP A 496 43.50 18.46 13.28
CA ASP A 496 44.34 18.15 14.44
C ASP A 496 44.41 19.30 15.48
N ASP A 497 43.78 20.45 15.23
CA ASP A 497 43.80 21.58 16.16
C ASP A 497 42.64 21.47 17.17
N PRO A 498 42.91 21.22 18.47
CA PRO A 498 41.87 21.06 19.49
C PRO A 498 41.09 22.36 19.77
N LYS A 499 41.50 23.52 19.24
CA LYS A 499 40.76 24.78 19.36
C LYS A 499 39.70 24.98 18.27
N ILE A 500 39.72 24.17 17.22
CA ILE A 500 38.78 24.28 16.09
C ILE A 500 37.64 23.27 16.32
N ASP A 501 36.39 23.75 16.25
CA ASP A 501 35.23 22.87 16.28
C ASP A 501 35.15 22.06 14.97
N VAL A 502 35.37 20.76 15.10
CA VAL A 502 35.36 19.78 14.00
C VAL A 502 34.02 19.81 13.23
N LEU A 503 32.89 20.06 13.90
CA LEU A 503 31.58 20.10 13.24
C LEU A 503 31.51 21.26 12.24
N SER A 504 31.90 22.45 12.69
CA SER A 504 31.99 23.66 11.87
C SER A 504 33.00 23.50 10.72
N LEU A 505 34.12 22.82 10.98
CA LEU A 505 35.16 22.58 9.99
C LEU A 505 34.66 21.72 8.81
N VAL A 506 34.09 20.55 9.10
CA VAL A 506 33.56 19.64 8.06
C VAL A 506 32.41 20.27 7.30
N LYS A 507 31.51 21.00 8.00
CA LYS A 507 30.41 21.73 7.35
C LYS A 507 30.94 22.72 6.33
N THR A 508 31.88 23.58 6.73
CA THR A 508 32.45 24.61 5.86
C THR A 508 33.18 23.97 4.68
N TRP A 509 33.89 22.86 4.92
CA TRP A 509 34.55 22.09 3.88
C TRP A 509 33.58 21.52 2.84
N LEU A 510 32.48 20.88 3.27
CA LEU A 510 31.45 20.32 2.37
C LEU A 510 30.69 21.40 1.59
N GLN A 511 30.54 22.60 2.14
CA GLN A 511 29.86 23.73 1.48
C GLN A 511 30.73 24.47 0.46
N SER A 512 32.04 24.20 0.43
CA SER A 512 32.96 24.90 -0.46
C SER A 512 32.71 24.57 -1.94
N LYS A 513 32.88 25.57 -2.83
CA LYS A 513 32.53 25.48 -4.26
C LYS A 513 33.48 24.63 -5.10
N ASP A 514 34.66 24.32 -4.55
CA ASP A 514 35.68 23.45 -5.14
C ASP A 514 35.38 21.96 -4.94
N ARG A 515 34.29 21.59 -4.24
CA ARG A 515 33.93 20.21 -3.96
C ARG A 515 32.97 19.63 -4.98
N GLY A 516 33.22 18.37 -5.36
CA GLY A 516 32.31 17.56 -6.16
C GLY A 516 31.00 17.25 -5.43
N GLN A 517 30.09 16.58 -6.14
CA GLN A 517 28.79 16.21 -5.58
C GLN A 517 28.93 15.24 -4.41
N TRP A 518 28.07 15.36 -3.41
CA TRP A 518 28.10 14.45 -2.26
C TRP A 518 26.72 14.15 -1.67
N LEU A 519 26.62 12.99 -1.02
CA LEU A 519 25.48 12.54 -0.21
C LEU A 519 25.93 12.32 1.24
N MET A 520 25.23 12.92 2.19
CA MET A 520 25.40 12.62 3.62
C MET A 520 24.22 11.82 4.14
N VAL A 521 24.47 10.63 4.69
CA VAL A 521 23.45 9.81 5.34
C VAL A 521 23.54 10.00 6.86
N ILE A 522 22.48 10.54 7.48
CA ILE A 522 22.38 10.73 8.93
C ILE A 522 21.51 9.60 9.50
N ASP A 523 22.12 8.61 10.14
CA ASP A 523 21.45 7.39 10.59
C ASP A 523 21.08 7.42 12.09
N ASN A 524 19.89 6.91 12.43
CA ASN A 524 19.34 6.84 13.80
C ASN A 524 19.16 8.18 14.52
N ALA A 525 18.72 9.22 13.80
CA ALA A 525 18.42 10.53 14.38
C ALA A 525 17.06 10.55 15.11
N ASP A 526 16.93 9.77 16.18
CA ASP A 526 15.67 9.56 16.90
C ASP A 526 15.34 10.68 17.90
N ASP A 527 16.36 11.36 18.43
CA ASP A 527 16.19 12.43 19.41
C ASP A 527 16.00 13.78 18.72
N ALA A 528 14.77 14.27 18.74
CA ALA A 528 14.41 15.53 18.14
C ALA A 528 15.04 16.74 18.88
N GLU A 529 15.37 16.62 20.16
CA GLU A 529 15.93 17.73 20.96
C GLU A 529 17.36 18.08 20.55
N LEU A 530 18.14 17.10 20.10
CA LEU A 530 19.48 17.30 19.53
C LEU A 530 19.47 18.26 18.33
N PHE A 531 18.36 18.33 17.60
CA PHE A 531 18.19 19.15 16.40
C PHE A 531 17.31 20.39 16.63
N ASN A 532 17.00 20.72 17.88
CA ASN A 532 16.32 21.96 18.27
C ASN A 532 17.31 23.13 18.47
N GLN A 533 16.78 24.33 18.71
CA GLN A 533 17.56 25.53 19.07
C GLN A 533 18.48 25.33 20.30
N GLN A 534 18.16 24.38 21.19
CA GLN A 534 18.97 24.03 22.36
C GLN A 534 20.06 22.98 22.05
N GLY A 535 19.74 21.93 21.26
CA GLY A 535 20.68 20.85 20.93
C GLY A 535 21.71 21.21 19.86
N ASN A 536 21.44 22.26 19.07
CA ASN A 536 22.36 22.93 18.15
C ASN A 536 23.05 22.06 17.07
N LEU A 537 22.76 20.76 16.95
CA LEU A 537 23.41 19.90 15.94
C LEU A 537 22.88 20.11 14.53
N GLY A 538 21.60 20.51 14.42
CA GLY A 538 20.95 20.79 13.13
C GLY A 538 21.64 21.91 12.34
N GLN A 539 22.29 22.86 13.03
CA GLN A 539 23.02 23.95 12.36
C GLN A 539 24.30 23.46 11.67
N PHE A 540 24.83 22.30 12.05
CA PHE A 540 26.07 21.76 11.49
C PHE A 540 25.83 20.88 10.26
N VAL A 541 24.57 20.55 9.97
CA VAL A 541 24.22 19.84 8.73
C VAL A 541 24.46 20.79 7.54
N PRO A 542 25.29 20.41 6.55
CA PRO A 542 25.64 21.31 5.46
C PRO A 542 24.44 21.65 4.57
N GLU A 543 24.45 22.86 4.01
CA GLU A 543 23.44 23.38 3.06
C GLU A 543 24.16 23.94 1.84
N CYS A 544 24.13 23.21 0.72
CA CYS A 544 24.69 23.67 -0.55
C CYS A 544 23.97 23.00 -1.73
N ALA A 545 24.07 23.61 -2.91
CA ALA A 545 23.38 23.13 -4.11
C ALA A 545 23.99 21.84 -4.69
N HIS A 546 25.21 21.46 -4.30
CA HIS A 546 25.93 20.27 -4.77
C HIS A 546 25.93 19.12 -3.76
N GLY A 547 25.24 19.26 -2.62
CA GLY A 547 25.18 18.26 -1.56
C GLY A 547 23.74 17.91 -1.16
N SER A 548 23.46 16.63 -0.96
CA SER A 548 22.14 16.16 -0.50
C SER A 548 22.24 15.40 0.81
N VAL A 549 21.16 15.39 1.61
CA VAL A 549 21.12 14.73 2.92
C VAL A 549 19.98 13.72 2.97
N LEU A 550 20.27 12.50 3.42
CA LEU A 550 19.30 11.45 3.69
C LEU A 550 19.33 11.11 5.19
N ALA A 551 18.23 11.32 5.90
CA ALA A 551 18.12 10.98 7.31
C ALA A 551 17.29 9.71 7.53
N THR A 552 17.65 8.89 8.51
CA THR A 552 16.79 7.80 9.03
C THR A 552 16.42 8.10 10.48
N THR A 553 15.14 7.96 10.82
CA THR A 553 14.64 8.24 12.17
C THR A 553 13.40 7.41 12.49
N ARG A 554 13.16 7.12 13.77
CA ARG A 554 11.89 6.59 14.27
C ARG A 554 10.89 7.68 14.62
N ASN A 555 11.36 8.92 14.73
CA ASN A 555 10.58 10.05 15.19
C ASN A 555 10.31 11.02 14.03
N LYS A 556 9.04 11.10 13.60
CA LYS A 556 8.60 12.01 12.55
C LYS A 556 9.02 13.46 12.81
N VAL A 557 8.97 13.93 14.06
CA VAL A 557 9.34 15.30 14.42
C VAL A 557 10.83 15.55 14.21
N ALA A 558 11.69 14.58 14.56
CA ALA A 558 13.12 14.67 14.30
C ALA A 558 13.41 14.74 12.79
N GLY A 559 12.72 13.91 11.98
CA GLY A 559 12.80 13.96 10.52
C GLY A 559 12.37 15.30 9.93
N SER A 560 11.30 15.90 10.46
CA SER A 560 10.84 17.24 10.03
C SER A 560 11.89 18.31 10.31
N ARG A 561 12.52 18.26 11.50
CA ARG A 561 13.55 19.21 11.91
C ARG A 561 14.81 19.10 11.03
N LEU A 562 15.21 17.88 10.69
CA LEU A 562 16.37 17.64 9.82
C LEU A 562 16.13 18.05 8.36
N THR A 563 14.93 17.85 7.85
CA THR A 563 14.64 18.12 6.44
C THR A 563 14.35 19.59 6.15
N GLN A 564 13.87 20.37 7.14
CA GLN A 564 13.42 21.78 7.08
C GLN A 564 12.33 22.10 6.03
N SER A 565 12.19 21.26 5.00
CA SER A 565 11.40 21.41 3.78
C SER A 565 10.24 20.41 3.69
N GLY A 566 10.08 19.54 4.69
CA GLY A 566 8.94 18.63 4.82
C GLY A 566 8.97 17.37 3.94
N ARG A 567 10.11 17.04 3.31
CA ARG A 567 10.25 15.82 2.48
C ARG A 567 10.44 14.57 3.35
N LEU A 568 9.33 14.12 3.93
CA LEU A 568 9.26 12.95 4.79
C LEU A 568 8.67 11.76 4.02
N ILE A 569 9.32 10.61 4.13
CA ILE A 569 8.84 9.35 3.55
C ILE A 569 8.56 8.39 4.69
N GLU A 570 7.29 8.01 4.84
CA GLU A 570 6.87 7.00 5.81
C GLU A 570 7.13 5.59 5.28
N ILE A 571 7.84 4.78 6.05
CA ILE A 571 8.14 3.39 5.71
C ILE A 571 7.21 2.48 6.51
N GLY A 572 6.26 1.85 5.81
CA GLY A 572 5.36 0.84 6.35
C GLY A 572 5.97 -0.57 6.36
N LYS A 573 5.18 -1.54 6.83
CA LYS A 573 5.52 -2.99 6.82
C LYS A 573 5.79 -3.51 5.41
N MET A 574 6.51 -4.64 5.33
CA MET A 574 6.71 -5.31 4.05
C MET A 574 5.38 -5.87 3.56
N ASP A 575 5.20 -5.95 2.25
CA ASP A 575 4.08 -6.71 1.70
C ASP A 575 4.33 -8.23 1.82
N GLU A 576 3.33 -9.02 1.43
CA GLU A 576 3.39 -10.47 1.56
C GLU A 576 4.45 -11.10 0.64
N ASP A 577 4.65 -10.56 -0.56
CA ASP A 577 5.63 -11.04 -1.53
C ASP A 577 7.06 -10.72 -1.08
N GLU A 578 7.29 -9.49 -0.65
CA GLU A 578 8.54 -9.03 -0.05
C GLU A 578 8.91 -9.89 1.17
N SER A 579 7.94 -10.13 2.07
CA SER A 579 8.16 -10.94 3.28
C SER A 579 8.51 -12.38 2.95
N ARG A 580 7.80 -12.96 1.97
CA ARG A 580 8.03 -14.33 1.50
C ARG A 580 9.41 -14.47 0.85
N LEU A 581 9.79 -13.56 -0.03
CA LEU A 581 11.09 -13.54 -0.68
C LEU A 581 12.22 -13.44 0.36
N LEU A 582 12.05 -12.57 1.38
CA LEU A 582 13.03 -12.42 2.46
C LEU A 582 13.23 -13.74 3.23
N LEU A 583 12.15 -14.41 3.61
CA LEU A 583 12.23 -15.69 4.32
C LEU A 583 12.81 -16.80 3.42
N GLN A 584 12.43 -16.86 2.14
CA GLN A 584 12.96 -17.84 1.18
C GLN A 584 14.47 -17.70 0.97
N GLY A 585 15.00 -16.48 0.95
CA GLY A 585 16.43 -16.23 0.85
C GLY A 585 17.22 -16.65 2.09
N LYS A 586 16.57 -16.70 3.27
CA LYS A 586 17.23 -16.99 4.56
C LYS A 586 17.05 -18.41 5.08
N LEU A 587 16.00 -19.11 4.64
CA LEU A 587 15.65 -20.47 5.08
C LEU A 587 16.08 -21.55 4.06
N GLU A 588 16.41 -22.73 4.59
CA GLU A 588 16.74 -23.92 3.80
C GLU A 588 15.55 -24.43 2.98
N ALA A 589 15.82 -25.16 1.89
CA ALA A 589 14.81 -25.56 0.90
C ALA A 589 13.62 -26.33 1.51
N ASP A 590 13.87 -27.18 2.51
CA ASP A 590 12.87 -28.02 3.17
C ASP A 590 11.88 -27.23 4.03
N ASN A 591 12.20 -25.96 4.34
CA ASN A 591 11.41 -25.07 5.18
C ASN A 591 10.59 -24.03 4.39
N ARG A 592 10.54 -24.12 3.05
CA ARG A 592 9.94 -23.11 2.14
C ARG A 592 8.47 -23.34 1.78
N SER A 593 7.69 -23.99 2.65
CA SER A 593 6.24 -24.16 2.42
C SER A 593 5.53 -22.78 2.38
N PRO A 594 4.82 -22.42 1.29
CA PRO A 594 4.19 -21.10 1.14
C PRO A 594 3.25 -20.75 2.30
N ASP A 595 2.45 -21.71 2.75
CA ASP A 595 1.47 -21.52 3.83
C ASP A 595 2.15 -21.23 5.17
N ASN A 596 3.23 -21.95 5.48
CA ASN A 596 3.99 -21.71 6.72
C ASN A 596 4.71 -20.36 6.69
N LEU A 597 5.21 -19.94 5.53
CA LEU A 597 5.87 -18.63 5.38
C LEU A 597 4.85 -17.49 5.54
N SER A 598 3.69 -17.59 4.91
CA SER A 598 2.60 -16.60 5.07
C SER A 598 2.11 -16.54 6.52
N ALA A 599 1.93 -17.69 7.19
CA ALA A 599 1.55 -17.74 8.60
C ALA A 599 2.61 -17.09 9.51
N LEU A 600 3.90 -17.37 9.29
CA LEU A 600 4.99 -16.73 10.03
C LEU A 600 5.07 -15.22 9.78
N SER A 601 4.97 -14.80 8.52
CA SER A 601 4.97 -13.39 8.13
C SER A 601 3.81 -12.63 8.76
N SER A 602 2.61 -13.20 8.73
CA SER A 602 1.41 -12.65 9.36
C SER A 602 1.58 -12.56 10.88
N ARG A 603 2.11 -13.59 11.53
CA ARG A 603 2.31 -13.64 12.99
C ARG A 603 3.30 -12.59 13.50
N LEU A 604 4.30 -12.25 12.68
CA LEU A 604 5.31 -11.23 12.95
C LEU A 604 5.00 -9.88 12.29
N GLU A 605 3.76 -9.69 11.84
CA GLU A 605 3.23 -8.44 11.24
C GLU A 605 4.08 -7.90 10.08
N HIS A 606 4.70 -8.79 9.31
CA HIS A 606 5.55 -8.47 8.15
C HIS A 606 6.68 -7.49 8.48
N LEU A 607 7.21 -7.56 9.70
CA LEU A 607 8.32 -6.73 10.14
C LEU A 607 9.66 -7.38 9.73
N PRO A 608 10.46 -6.76 8.83
CA PRO A 608 11.69 -7.36 8.32
C PRO A 608 12.64 -7.83 9.42
N LEU A 609 12.83 -7.02 10.47
CA LEU A 609 13.75 -7.37 11.55
C LEU A 609 13.27 -8.60 12.36
N ALA A 610 11.97 -8.72 12.60
CA ALA A 610 11.41 -9.90 13.28
C ALA A 610 11.50 -11.15 12.40
N LEU A 611 11.29 -11.01 11.08
CA LEU A 611 11.40 -12.12 10.13
C LEU A 611 12.84 -12.63 10.03
N VAL A 612 13.82 -11.74 9.95
CA VAL A 612 15.23 -12.12 9.92
C VAL A 612 15.65 -12.76 11.24
N GLN A 613 15.17 -12.25 12.38
CA GLN A 613 15.41 -12.87 13.69
C GLN A 613 14.83 -14.28 13.76
N ALA A 614 13.57 -14.46 13.34
CA ALA A 614 12.92 -15.76 13.31
C ALA A 614 13.66 -16.74 12.39
N ALA A 615 14.04 -16.32 11.18
CA ALA A 615 14.79 -17.16 10.26
C ALA A 615 16.18 -17.56 10.80
N ALA A 616 16.86 -16.64 11.49
CA ALA A 616 18.14 -16.93 12.14
C ALA A 616 17.98 -17.97 13.25
N PHE A 617 16.97 -17.81 14.12
CA PHE A 617 16.68 -18.76 15.20
C PHE A 617 16.29 -20.14 14.67
N ILE A 618 15.45 -20.19 13.63
CA ILE A 618 15.03 -21.44 12.98
C ILE A 618 16.23 -22.21 12.47
N ARG A 619 17.20 -21.52 11.85
CA ARG A 619 18.42 -22.10 11.32
C ARG A 619 19.40 -22.52 12.41
N GLU A 620 19.60 -21.69 13.44
CA GLU A 620 20.52 -21.99 14.55
C GLU A 620 20.06 -23.20 15.38
N MET A 621 18.74 -23.34 15.57
CA MET A 621 18.15 -24.44 16.32
C MET A 621 17.78 -25.64 15.43
N SER A 622 18.10 -25.60 14.12
CA SER A 622 17.76 -26.64 13.13
C SER A 622 16.31 -27.11 13.20
N MET A 623 15.37 -26.17 13.35
CA MET A 623 13.94 -26.47 13.47
C MET A 623 13.19 -26.17 12.17
N SER A 624 11.97 -26.69 12.07
CA SER A 624 11.06 -26.32 10.98
C SER A 624 10.27 -25.05 11.29
N VAL A 625 9.82 -24.34 10.24
CA VAL A 625 8.93 -23.16 10.41
C VAL A 625 7.66 -23.53 11.19
N ARG A 626 7.13 -24.75 10.97
CA ARG A 626 5.94 -25.26 11.67
C ARG A 626 6.21 -25.54 13.15
N GLU A 627 7.40 -25.98 13.51
CA GLU A 627 7.79 -26.13 14.93
C GLU A 627 7.96 -24.79 15.60
N TYR A 628 8.57 -23.82 14.91
CA TYR A 628 8.67 -22.45 15.40
C TYR A 628 7.29 -21.81 15.60
N LEU A 629 6.36 -21.98 14.65
CA LEU A 629 4.97 -21.53 14.80
C LEU A 629 4.28 -22.19 16.00
N ARG A 630 4.48 -23.49 16.23
CA ARG A 630 3.97 -24.19 17.43
C ARG A 630 4.55 -23.64 18.74
N LEU A 631 5.79 -23.14 18.74
CA LEU A 631 6.35 -22.42 19.89
C LEU A 631 5.67 -21.06 20.08
N LEU A 632 5.35 -20.35 18.99
CA LEU A 632 4.65 -19.07 19.00
C LEU A 632 3.14 -19.16 19.30
N GLU A 633 2.54 -20.34 19.16
CA GLU A 633 1.13 -20.62 19.44
C GLU A 633 0.85 -20.87 20.94
N LYS A 634 1.87 -21.22 21.74
CA LYS A 634 1.70 -21.55 23.16
C LYS A 634 1.29 -20.36 24.02
N SER A 635 1.94 -19.21 23.84
CA SER A 635 1.57 -17.98 24.54
C SER A 635 2.18 -16.74 23.88
N ASP A 636 1.55 -15.58 24.07
CA ASP A 636 2.13 -14.29 23.66
C ASP A 636 3.39 -13.94 24.49
N GLN A 637 3.55 -14.52 25.69
CA GLN A 637 4.77 -14.39 26.49
C GLN A 637 5.98 -15.09 25.84
N ASP A 638 5.78 -16.26 25.25
CA ASP A 638 6.84 -16.99 24.53
C ASP A 638 7.31 -16.20 23.30
N LEU A 639 6.37 -15.57 22.58
CA LEU A 639 6.69 -14.68 21.45
C LEU A 639 7.56 -13.49 21.90
N VAL A 640 7.19 -12.82 22.99
CA VAL A 640 7.98 -11.67 23.50
C VAL A 640 9.35 -12.13 24.04
N SER A 641 9.41 -13.29 24.69
CA SER A 641 10.67 -13.89 25.15
C SER A 641 11.63 -14.13 23.99
N LEU A 642 11.13 -14.72 22.90
CA LEU A 642 11.90 -14.94 21.67
C LEU A 642 12.35 -13.62 21.04
N LEU A 643 11.44 -12.63 20.91
CA LEU A 643 11.75 -11.30 20.38
C LEU A 643 12.70 -10.47 21.27
N SER A 644 12.94 -10.92 22.50
CA SER A 644 13.88 -10.31 23.45
C SER A 644 15.28 -10.94 23.42
N GLN A 645 15.48 -12.04 22.69
CA GLN A 645 16.79 -12.66 22.52
C GLN A 645 17.71 -11.83 21.63
N LYS A 646 18.99 -11.74 22.00
CA LYS A 646 20.01 -11.06 21.19
C LYS A 646 20.30 -11.88 19.94
N PHE A 647 20.48 -11.21 18.82
CA PHE A 647 20.89 -11.83 17.55
C PHE A 647 21.71 -10.84 16.73
N GLU A 648 22.67 -11.35 15.96
CA GLU A 648 23.56 -10.56 15.10
C GLU A 648 23.10 -10.65 13.64
N THR A 649 23.16 -9.52 12.92
CA THR A 649 22.82 -9.44 11.50
C THR A 649 23.73 -8.46 10.75
N VAL A 650 24.04 -8.80 9.50
CA VAL A 650 24.82 -7.95 8.58
C VAL A 650 24.18 -6.58 8.38
N GLY A 651 25.00 -5.51 8.37
CA GLY A 651 24.54 -4.13 8.18
C GLY A 651 23.97 -3.47 9.44
N ARG A 652 24.35 -3.95 10.63
CA ARG A 652 24.01 -3.38 11.93
C ARG A 652 25.27 -3.08 12.73
N ASP A 653 25.23 -2.04 13.55
CA ASP A 653 26.29 -1.74 14.52
C ASP A 653 26.48 -2.92 15.50
N PRO A 654 27.68 -3.53 15.58
CA PRO A 654 28.00 -4.62 16.50
C PRO A 654 27.76 -4.27 17.98
N GLU A 655 27.94 -3.00 18.38
CA GLU A 655 27.65 -2.53 19.74
C GLU A 655 26.14 -2.39 20.01
N ALA A 656 25.30 -2.43 18.95
CA ALA A 656 23.85 -2.24 19.00
C ALA A 656 23.05 -3.49 18.59
N ALA A 657 23.62 -4.70 18.74
CA ALA A 657 22.97 -6.00 18.59
C ALA A 657 21.85 -6.22 19.64
N ARG A 658 20.78 -5.43 19.52
CA ARG A 658 19.63 -5.39 20.42
C ARG A 658 18.50 -6.20 19.80
N ALA A 659 17.83 -6.99 20.63
CA ALA A 659 16.62 -7.71 20.25
C ALA A 659 15.54 -6.75 19.69
N VAL A 660 14.61 -7.26 18.88
CA VAL A 660 13.48 -6.45 18.35
C VAL A 660 12.72 -5.78 19.49
N ALA A 661 12.40 -6.53 20.56
CA ALA A 661 11.71 -6.00 21.73
C ALA A 661 12.50 -4.87 22.41
N GLN A 662 13.82 -5.02 22.56
CA GLN A 662 14.69 -4.00 23.16
C GLN A 662 14.69 -2.70 22.34
N THR A 663 14.55 -2.81 21.02
CA THR A 663 14.48 -1.66 20.11
C THR A 663 13.25 -0.81 20.41
N TRP A 664 12.10 -1.43 20.67
CA TRP A 664 10.88 -0.71 21.05
C TRP A 664 10.87 -0.25 22.50
N ILE A 665 11.42 -1.03 23.44
CA ILE A 665 11.56 -0.63 24.84
C ILE A 665 12.33 0.69 24.95
N LEU A 666 13.41 0.86 24.18
CA LEU A 666 14.18 2.11 24.18
C LEU A 666 13.39 3.29 23.61
N SER A 667 12.64 3.07 22.52
CA SER A 667 11.74 4.10 21.98
C SER A 667 10.64 4.45 22.99
N PHE A 668 10.12 3.49 23.73
CA PHE A 668 9.16 3.71 24.80
C PHE A 668 9.75 4.47 26.00
N GLU A 669 10.97 4.14 26.43
CA GLU A 669 11.70 4.87 27.47
C GLU A 669 12.01 6.31 27.02
N GLN A 670 12.32 6.52 25.74
CA GLN A 670 12.48 7.86 25.18
C GLN A 670 11.17 8.65 25.21
N ILE A 671 10.05 8.02 24.84
CA ILE A 671 8.72 8.64 24.96
C ILE A 671 8.45 9.05 26.41
N GLN A 672 8.72 8.17 27.39
CA GLN A 672 8.51 8.48 28.81
C GLN A 672 9.36 9.67 29.31
N ARG A 673 10.58 9.84 28.78
CA ARG A 673 11.45 10.97 29.10
C ARG A 673 10.95 12.27 28.47
N GLN A 674 10.48 12.23 27.23
CA GLN A 674 9.99 13.41 26.49
C GLN A 674 8.60 13.84 26.96
N ASP A 675 7.71 12.89 27.21
CA ASP A 675 6.34 13.10 27.67
C ASP A 675 5.87 11.91 28.52
N THR A 676 5.91 12.09 29.84
CA THR A 676 5.51 11.05 30.80
C THR A 676 4.07 10.60 30.59
N PHE A 677 3.16 11.53 30.24
CA PHE A 677 1.75 11.23 30.01
C PHE A 677 1.57 10.40 28.74
N ALA A 678 2.32 10.65 27.67
CA ALA A 678 2.34 9.79 26.49
C ALA A 678 2.76 8.34 26.82
N GLY A 679 3.75 8.18 27.70
CA GLY A 679 4.16 6.88 28.21
C GLY A 679 3.07 6.16 29.03
N GLU A 680 2.32 6.89 29.85
CA GLU A 680 1.18 6.37 30.60
C GLU A 680 0.00 6.00 29.69
N LEU A 681 -0.29 6.81 28.67
CA LEU A 681 -1.33 6.50 27.67
C LEU A 681 -1.01 5.24 26.89
N LEU A 682 0.22 5.06 26.41
CA LEU A 682 0.59 3.81 25.73
C LEU A 682 0.49 2.60 26.68
N SER A 683 0.84 2.78 27.94
CA SER A 683 0.69 1.74 28.97
C SER A 683 -0.77 1.34 29.16
N LEU A 684 -1.68 2.32 29.21
CA LEU A 684 -3.12 2.10 29.29
C LEU A 684 -3.68 1.46 28.01
N MET A 685 -3.36 2.01 26.83
CA MET A 685 -3.77 1.51 25.51
C MET A 685 -3.32 0.07 25.29
N SER A 686 -2.18 -0.32 25.88
CA SER A 686 -1.72 -1.70 25.81
C SER A 686 -2.71 -2.69 26.42
N LEU A 687 -3.65 -2.26 27.28
CA LEU A 687 -4.58 -3.14 28.00
C LEU A 687 -6.00 -3.16 27.41
N PHE A 688 -6.23 -2.40 26.34
CA PHE A 688 -7.45 -2.47 25.54
C PHE A 688 -7.27 -3.43 24.35
N ASP A 689 -8.36 -3.74 23.66
CA ASP A 689 -8.24 -4.29 22.30
C ASP A 689 -7.34 -3.37 21.45
N ARG A 690 -6.50 -3.99 20.61
CA ARG A 690 -5.46 -3.31 19.83
C ARG A 690 -6.03 -2.38 18.76
N GLN A 691 -7.29 -2.56 18.36
CA GLN A 691 -7.95 -1.81 17.30
C GLN A 691 -9.06 -0.92 17.84
N ALA A 692 -9.30 0.20 17.16
CA ALA A 692 -10.41 1.11 17.40
C ALA A 692 -10.53 1.64 18.84
N ILE A 693 -9.40 1.87 19.52
CA ILE A 693 -9.39 2.41 20.89
C ILE A 693 -10.04 3.82 20.89
N PRO A 694 -11.15 4.03 21.61
CA PRO A 694 -11.89 5.29 21.57
C PRO A 694 -11.10 6.43 22.22
N LYS A 695 -11.05 7.60 21.56
CA LYS A 695 -10.50 8.83 22.17
C LYS A 695 -11.15 9.16 23.52
N LYS A 696 -12.43 8.80 23.71
CA LYS A 696 -13.18 9.02 24.94
C LYS A 696 -12.56 8.28 26.14
N PHE A 697 -12.04 7.07 25.95
CA PHE A 697 -11.33 6.33 27.02
C PHE A 697 -10.06 7.06 27.46
N LEU A 698 -9.30 7.59 26.51
CA LEU A 698 -8.05 8.29 26.78
C LEU A 698 -8.30 9.66 27.42
N SER A 699 -9.41 10.30 27.06
CA SER A 699 -9.86 11.58 27.64
C SER A 699 -10.30 11.40 29.09
N ASP A 700 -11.15 10.41 29.39
CA ASP A 700 -11.58 10.08 30.76
C ASP A 700 -10.39 9.69 31.66
N TYR A 701 -9.42 8.94 31.14
CA TYR A 701 -8.19 8.67 31.88
C TYR A 701 -7.41 9.95 32.21
N GLY A 702 -7.26 10.86 31.24
CA GLY A 702 -6.57 12.14 31.43
C GLY A 702 -7.24 13.02 32.48
N GLU A 703 -8.57 13.11 32.45
CA GLU A 703 -9.37 13.87 33.42
C GLU A 703 -9.22 13.31 34.84
N ARG A 704 -9.21 11.99 35.00
CA ARG A 704 -9.03 11.34 36.32
C ARG A 704 -7.65 11.53 36.93
N GLN A 705 -6.61 11.59 36.11
CA GLN A 705 -5.25 11.85 36.59
C GLN A 705 -5.06 13.33 36.98
N GLN A 706 -5.92 14.25 36.51
CA GLN A 706 -5.77 15.70 36.69
C GLN A 706 -6.93 16.31 37.48
N VAL A 707 -6.89 16.19 38.81
CA VAL A 707 -7.91 16.77 39.70
C VAL A 707 -7.82 18.32 39.78
N GLN A 708 -6.82 18.99 39.18
CA GLN A 708 -6.54 20.42 39.50
C GLN A 708 -6.19 21.39 38.34
N GLU A 709 -6.12 21.02 37.05
CA GLU A 709 -5.91 22.03 35.97
C GLU A 709 -6.73 21.80 34.68
N PRO A 710 -7.26 22.88 34.04
CA PRO A 710 -8.07 22.81 32.81
C PRO A 710 -7.25 22.59 31.51
N ARG A 711 -6.03 22.04 31.59
CA ARG A 711 -5.11 21.84 30.45
C ARG A 711 -5.14 20.42 29.84
N GLY A 712 -6.04 19.55 30.32
CA GLY A 712 -6.05 18.12 29.99
C GLY A 712 -6.18 17.78 28.49
N GLU A 713 -7.05 18.47 27.73
CA GLU A 713 -7.26 18.13 26.32
C GLU A 713 -6.03 18.45 25.45
N MET A 714 -5.40 19.62 25.66
CA MET A 714 -4.18 20.00 24.93
C MET A 714 -3.03 19.03 25.24
N GLN A 715 -2.92 18.59 26.50
CA GLN A 715 -1.92 17.60 26.90
C GLN A 715 -2.19 16.22 26.27
N LEU A 716 -3.45 15.80 26.19
CA LEU A 716 -3.84 14.58 25.48
C LEU A 716 -3.48 14.64 24.00
N VAL A 717 -3.82 15.73 23.32
CA VAL A 717 -3.47 15.92 21.89
C VAL A 717 -1.96 15.89 21.68
N LYS A 718 -1.19 16.54 22.57
CA LYS A 718 0.28 16.52 22.53
C LYS A 718 0.82 15.11 22.72
N ALA A 719 0.34 14.39 23.74
CA ALA A 719 0.78 13.03 24.05
C ALA A 719 0.46 12.04 22.93
N LEU A 720 -0.75 12.10 22.36
CA LEU A 720 -1.13 11.32 21.17
C LEU A 720 -0.27 11.69 19.96
N GLY A 721 0.07 12.97 19.80
CA GLY A 721 1.00 13.45 18.79
C GLY A 721 2.39 12.82 18.91
N VAL A 722 2.91 12.70 20.15
CA VAL A 722 4.19 12.02 20.42
C VAL A 722 4.09 10.53 20.04
N LEU A 723 3.05 9.82 20.47
CA LEU A 723 2.87 8.39 20.14
C LEU A 723 2.75 8.16 18.62
N LYS A 724 2.04 9.03 17.90
CA LYS A 724 1.96 9.02 16.44
C LYS A 724 3.31 9.33 15.78
N ALA A 725 4.08 10.26 16.33
CA ALA A 725 5.39 10.61 15.80
C ALA A 725 6.40 9.45 15.85
N PHE A 726 6.30 8.58 16.86
CA PHE A 726 7.08 7.34 16.97
C PHE A 726 6.47 6.15 16.19
N SER A 727 5.33 6.35 15.51
CA SER A 727 4.58 5.32 14.79
C SER A 727 4.15 4.14 15.67
N PHE A 728 3.94 4.37 16.98
CA PHE A 728 3.46 3.35 17.92
C PHE A 728 1.95 3.19 17.88
N ILE A 729 1.26 4.27 17.51
CA ILE A 729 -0.18 4.29 17.28
C ILE A 729 -0.50 4.88 15.91
N THR A 730 -1.60 4.43 15.33
CA THR A 730 -2.22 5.04 14.14
C THR A 730 -3.62 5.51 14.49
N GLU A 731 -4.07 6.60 13.87
CA GLU A 731 -5.42 7.13 14.06
C GLU A 731 -6.24 6.78 12.82
N ASP A 732 -7.37 6.13 13.01
CA ASP A 732 -8.33 5.84 11.95
C ASP A 732 -9.26 7.05 11.70
N LYS A 733 -10.01 7.03 10.59
CA LYS A 733 -10.93 8.08 10.16
C LYS A 733 -11.99 8.43 11.19
N ASP A 734 -12.40 7.47 12.01
CA ASP A 734 -13.40 7.63 13.06
C ASP A 734 -12.80 8.07 14.41
N HIS A 735 -11.57 8.61 14.42
CA HIS A 735 -10.84 9.03 15.62
C HIS A 735 -10.57 7.91 16.65
N GLY A 736 -10.67 6.66 16.21
CA GLY A 736 -10.16 5.49 16.93
C GLY A 736 -8.65 5.37 16.79
N PHE A 737 -7.98 4.82 17.80
CA PHE A 737 -6.54 4.58 17.77
C PHE A 737 -6.22 3.09 17.74
N ASP A 738 -5.29 2.72 16.86
CA ASP A 738 -4.78 1.36 16.77
C ASP A 738 -3.36 1.31 17.35
N VAL A 739 -3.07 0.25 18.10
CA VAL A 739 -1.72 -0.08 18.59
C VAL A 739 -1.22 -1.30 17.82
N HIS A 740 0.02 -1.22 17.34
CA HIS A 740 0.67 -2.36 16.68
C HIS A 740 0.77 -3.54 17.66
N ARG A 741 0.37 -4.76 17.25
CA ARG A 741 0.22 -5.91 18.19
C ARG A 741 1.53 -6.22 18.91
N LEU A 742 2.64 -6.29 18.18
CA LEU A 742 3.94 -6.56 18.80
C LEU A 742 4.38 -5.45 19.77
N VAL A 743 4.05 -4.18 19.50
CA VAL A 743 4.29 -3.07 20.44
C VAL A 743 3.46 -3.24 21.70
N GLN A 744 2.16 -3.54 21.56
CA GLN A 744 1.26 -3.83 22.69
C GLN A 744 1.83 -4.94 23.59
N LEU A 745 2.24 -6.06 23.01
CA LEU A 745 2.79 -7.19 23.76
C LEU A 745 4.09 -6.86 24.49
N VAL A 746 5.01 -6.16 23.83
CA VAL A 746 6.28 -5.75 24.45
C VAL A 746 6.04 -4.71 25.55
N THR A 747 5.07 -3.81 25.40
CA THR A 747 4.67 -2.88 26.46
C THR A 747 4.10 -3.61 27.67
N ARG A 748 3.23 -4.61 27.48
CA ARG A 748 2.69 -5.44 28.58
C ARG A 748 3.80 -6.18 29.34
N GLU A 749 4.74 -6.78 28.63
CA GLU A 749 5.88 -7.48 29.25
C GLU A 749 6.77 -6.51 30.04
N TRP A 750 7.05 -5.33 29.48
CA TRP A 750 7.80 -4.30 30.19
C TRP A 750 7.08 -3.84 31.47
N LEU A 751 5.76 -3.64 31.40
CA LEU A 751 4.94 -3.30 32.58
C LEU A 751 4.95 -4.41 33.63
N GLY A 752 4.94 -5.68 33.21
CA GLY A 752 5.09 -6.85 34.06
C GLY A 752 6.42 -6.84 34.80
N LYS A 753 7.54 -6.71 34.08
CA LYS A 753 8.90 -6.62 34.65
C LYS A 753 9.09 -5.45 35.61
N LYS A 754 8.41 -4.33 35.37
CA LYS A 754 8.44 -3.15 36.25
C LYS A 754 7.43 -3.21 37.41
N GLY A 755 6.61 -4.27 37.51
CA GLY A 755 5.57 -4.39 38.53
C GLY A 755 4.44 -3.35 38.42
N ARG A 756 4.28 -2.73 37.24
CA ARG A 756 3.28 -1.65 36.99
C ARG A 756 2.03 -2.15 36.27
N MET A 757 2.05 -3.38 35.75
CA MET A 757 0.95 -3.97 34.97
C MET A 757 -0.39 -3.87 35.69
N HIS A 758 -0.43 -4.29 36.96
CA HIS A 758 -1.63 -4.27 37.76
C HIS A 758 -2.25 -2.87 37.89
N ARG A 759 -1.42 -1.85 38.18
CA ARG A 759 -1.88 -0.46 38.30
C ARG A 759 -2.62 -0.02 37.04
N PHE A 760 -2.08 -0.28 35.86
CA PHE A 760 -2.73 0.12 34.61
C PHE A 760 -3.96 -0.74 34.28
N ALA A 761 -3.98 -2.03 34.65
CA ALA A 761 -5.14 -2.89 34.44
C ALA A 761 -6.38 -2.40 35.22
N VAL A 762 -6.19 -1.97 36.47
CA VAL A 762 -7.26 -1.34 37.26
C VAL A 762 -7.74 -0.06 36.60
N GLN A 763 -6.83 0.78 36.09
CA GLN A 763 -7.22 2.03 35.42
C GLN A 763 -7.98 1.76 34.12
N ALA A 764 -7.53 0.80 33.31
CA ALA A 764 -8.23 0.37 32.10
C ALA A 764 -9.65 -0.12 32.42
N LEU A 765 -9.81 -0.92 33.48
CA LEU A 765 -11.12 -1.36 33.96
C LEU A 765 -12.01 -0.21 34.38
N LEU A 766 -11.50 0.74 35.17
CA LEU A 766 -12.28 1.87 35.64
C LEU A 766 -12.72 2.79 34.49
N VAL A 767 -11.89 2.97 33.46
CA VAL A 767 -12.21 3.77 32.28
C VAL A 767 -13.28 3.10 31.44
N VAL A 768 -13.13 1.80 31.13
CA VAL A 768 -14.13 1.06 30.35
C VAL A 768 -15.45 0.96 31.10
N SER A 769 -15.42 0.63 32.40
CA SER A 769 -16.62 0.54 33.25
C SER A 769 -17.43 1.84 33.28
N HIS A 770 -16.77 2.99 33.32
CA HIS A 770 -17.45 4.29 33.34
C HIS A 770 -18.01 4.71 31.97
N ASN A 771 -17.33 4.35 30.89
CA ASN A 771 -17.73 4.76 29.54
C ASN A 771 -18.62 3.74 28.82
N TYR A 772 -18.78 2.53 29.35
CA TYR A 772 -19.64 1.49 28.77
C TYR A 772 -21.07 1.60 29.33
N PRO A 773 -22.02 2.14 28.55
CA PRO A 773 -23.38 2.33 29.01
C PRO A 773 -24.14 0.99 29.10
N TYR A 774 -25.27 1.01 29.79
CA TYR A 774 -26.20 -0.10 29.77
C TYR A 774 -26.75 -0.32 28.35
N GLY A 775 -26.76 -1.58 27.89
CA GLY A 775 -27.20 -1.93 26.56
C GLY A 775 -28.69 -1.68 26.33
N ASN A 776 -29.00 -0.75 25.44
CA ASN A 776 -30.36 -0.45 24.98
C ASN A 776 -30.34 -0.02 23.51
N HIS A 777 -31.50 0.25 22.92
CA HIS A 777 -31.61 0.65 21.51
C HIS A 777 -30.75 1.88 21.16
N GLU A 778 -30.68 2.88 22.05
CA GLU A 778 -29.95 4.14 21.83
C GLU A 778 -28.43 3.94 21.90
N ASN A 779 -27.95 3.12 22.84
CA ASN A 779 -26.53 2.91 23.10
C ASN A 779 -25.94 1.71 22.37
N ARG A 780 -26.73 0.98 21.57
CA ARG A 780 -26.31 -0.26 20.88
C ARG A 780 -25.01 -0.12 20.10
N ALA A 781 -24.84 1.01 19.41
CA ALA A 781 -23.66 1.28 18.60
C ALA A 781 -22.40 1.46 19.46
N ILE A 782 -22.52 2.18 20.59
CA ILE A 782 -21.43 2.39 21.54
C ILE A 782 -21.06 1.07 22.22
N CYS A 783 -22.05 0.31 22.70
CA CYS A 783 -21.81 -0.99 23.34
C CYS A 783 -21.12 -1.95 22.36
N SER A 784 -21.60 -2.05 21.12
CA SER A 784 -21.00 -2.90 20.09
C SER A 784 -19.55 -2.49 19.76
N ALA A 785 -19.28 -1.18 19.66
CA ALA A 785 -17.93 -0.69 19.39
C ALA A 785 -16.97 -0.96 20.57
N TYR A 786 -17.47 -0.88 21.81
CA TYR A 786 -16.62 -1.00 23.00
C TYR A 786 -16.50 -2.43 23.53
N LEU A 787 -17.34 -3.35 23.06
CA LEU A 787 -17.38 -4.76 23.50
C LEU A 787 -16.01 -5.48 23.41
N PRO A 788 -15.20 -5.32 22.34
CA PRO A 788 -13.86 -5.91 22.30
C PRO A 788 -12.97 -5.48 23.47
N HIS A 789 -13.04 -4.20 23.87
CA HIS A 789 -12.27 -3.68 25.00
C HIS A 789 -12.80 -4.21 26.34
N VAL A 790 -14.11 -4.48 26.47
CA VAL A 790 -14.68 -5.16 27.64
C VAL A 790 -14.07 -6.53 27.83
N TYR A 791 -14.00 -7.34 26.77
CA TYR A 791 -13.38 -8.66 26.84
C TYR A 791 -11.90 -8.58 27.22
N GLU A 792 -11.16 -7.64 26.65
CA GLU A 792 -9.72 -7.54 26.91
C GLU A 792 -9.42 -7.16 28.37
N VAL A 793 -10.16 -6.18 28.90
CA VAL A 793 -10.01 -5.75 30.30
C VAL A 793 -10.44 -6.84 31.28
N LEU A 794 -11.48 -7.61 30.96
CA LEU A 794 -11.95 -8.70 31.82
C LEU A 794 -10.99 -9.90 31.86
N LYS A 795 -10.00 -10.02 30.97
CA LYS A 795 -8.96 -11.08 31.05
C LYS A 795 -8.03 -10.91 32.25
N PHE A 796 -7.85 -9.69 32.75
CA PHE A 796 -6.96 -9.44 33.88
C PHE A 796 -7.62 -9.84 35.20
N GLU A 797 -6.87 -10.51 36.06
CA GLU A 797 -7.32 -10.92 37.39
C GLU A 797 -7.41 -9.73 38.35
N SER A 798 -8.42 -9.74 39.22
CA SER A 798 -8.66 -8.68 40.19
C SER A 798 -7.77 -8.81 41.42
N THR A 799 -7.19 -7.71 41.91
CA THR A 799 -6.39 -7.74 43.15
C THR A 799 -7.20 -7.81 44.44
N GLY A 800 -8.53 -7.74 44.32
CA GLY A 800 -9.41 -7.85 45.48
C GLY A 800 -9.71 -6.52 46.16
N LEU A 801 -9.24 -5.39 45.58
CA LEU A 801 -9.64 -4.05 46.00
C LEU A 801 -11.15 -3.86 45.76
N ARG A 802 -11.83 -3.24 46.74
CA ARG A 802 -13.29 -3.04 46.72
C ARG A 802 -13.75 -2.37 45.43
N ASP A 803 -13.15 -1.23 45.09
CA ASP A 803 -13.57 -0.40 43.95
C ASP A 803 -13.32 -1.10 42.61
N GLU A 804 -12.26 -1.90 42.51
CA GLU A 804 -11.95 -2.71 41.32
C GLU A 804 -13.04 -3.77 41.08
N ILE A 805 -13.40 -4.51 42.12
CA ILE A 805 -14.45 -5.54 42.03
C ILE A 805 -15.79 -4.91 41.64
N LEU A 806 -16.12 -3.74 42.20
CA LEU A 806 -17.36 -3.03 41.90
C LEU A 806 -17.39 -2.48 40.47
N ALA A 807 -16.28 -1.95 39.97
CA ALA A 807 -16.16 -1.52 38.58
C ALA A 807 -16.31 -2.71 37.63
N ARG A 808 -15.71 -3.86 37.97
CA ARG A 808 -15.86 -5.11 37.22
C ARG A 808 -17.30 -5.60 37.20
N ALA A 809 -17.96 -5.63 38.35
CA ALA A 809 -19.34 -6.06 38.44
C ALA A 809 -20.29 -5.14 37.67
N SER A 810 -20.06 -3.83 37.71
CA SER A 810 -20.86 -2.85 36.96
C SER A 810 -20.65 -2.98 35.44
N LEU A 811 -19.41 -3.22 34.99
CA LEU A 811 -19.13 -3.47 33.59
C LEU A 811 -19.78 -4.76 33.08
N LEU A 812 -19.66 -5.85 33.86
CA LEU A 812 -20.31 -7.12 33.55
C LEU A 812 -21.83 -6.98 33.46
N HIS A 813 -22.42 -6.21 34.37
CA HIS A 813 -23.85 -5.91 34.40
C HIS A 813 -24.31 -5.11 33.16
N CYS A 814 -23.61 -4.03 32.79
CA CYS A 814 -23.93 -3.28 31.57
C CYS A 814 -23.78 -4.12 30.30
N ALA A 815 -22.75 -4.98 30.23
CA ALA A 815 -22.54 -5.90 29.13
C ALA A 815 -23.61 -6.99 29.07
N ALA A 816 -24.10 -7.48 30.23
CA ALA A 816 -25.23 -8.41 30.28
C ALA A 816 -26.49 -7.79 29.67
N GLY A 817 -26.78 -6.51 29.97
CA GLY A 817 -27.90 -5.79 29.35
C GLY A 817 -27.78 -5.67 27.82
N PHE A 818 -26.56 -5.50 27.30
CA PHE A 818 -26.33 -5.52 25.85
C PHE A 818 -26.63 -6.87 25.22
N PHE A 819 -26.16 -7.96 25.83
CA PHE A 819 -26.46 -9.31 25.34
C PHE A 819 -27.94 -9.67 25.46
N ASP A 820 -28.60 -9.23 26.53
CA ASP A 820 -30.04 -9.40 26.72
C ASP A 820 -30.84 -8.69 25.62
N TYR A 821 -30.49 -7.44 25.31
CA TYR A 821 -31.08 -6.67 24.21
C TYR A 821 -30.90 -7.33 22.84
N HIS A 822 -29.80 -8.06 22.63
CA HIS A 822 -29.55 -8.82 21.40
C HIS A 822 -30.12 -10.25 21.41
N GLY A 823 -30.83 -10.65 22.47
CA GLY A 823 -31.39 -12.00 22.61
C GLY A 823 -30.35 -13.10 22.86
N GLN A 824 -29.11 -12.73 23.19
CA GLN A 824 -28.01 -13.65 23.49
C GLN A 824 -28.02 -14.05 24.98
N TRP A 825 -29.13 -14.64 25.42
CA TRP A 825 -29.42 -14.85 26.85
C TRP A 825 -28.42 -15.74 27.59
N LYS A 826 -27.70 -16.64 26.90
CA LYS A 826 -26.65 -17.49 27.51
C LYS A 826 -25.43 -16.68 27.97
N GLU A 827 -24.96 -15.76 27.12
CA GLU A 827 -23.86 -14.85 27.52
C GLU A 827 -24.36 -13.81 28.53
N ALA A 828 -25.58 -13.31 28.37
CA ALA A 828 -26.21 -12.42 29.34
C ALA A 828 -26.27 -13.06 30.75
N GLU A 829 -26.69 -14.32 30.84
CA GLU A 829 -26.72 -15.11 32.08
C GLU A 829 -25.32 -15.23 32.70
N ARG A 830 -24.32 -15.60 31.90
CA ARG A 830 -22.93 -15.73 32.37
C ARG A 830 -22.41 -14.43 32.98
N PHE A 831 -22.60 -13.31 32.28
CA PHE A 831 -22.15 -12.00 32.73
C PHE A 831 -22.92 -11.52 33.97
N SER A 832 -24.26 -11.67 33.96
CA SER A 832 -25.11 -11.29 35.09
C SER A 832 -24.85 -12.12 36.35
N MET A 833 -24.61 -13.43 36.20
CA MET A 833 -24.25 -14.32 37.32
C MET A 833 -22.91 -13.93 37.95
N GLN A 834 -21.90 -13.59 37.12
CA GLN A 834 -20.63 -13.09 37.63
C GLN A 834 -20.78 -11.74 38.34
N ALA A 835 -21.55 -10.81 37.77
CA ALA A 835 -21.82 -9.51 38.39
C ALA A 835 -22.52 -9.67 39.76
N LYS A 836 -23.54 -10.53 39.83
CA LYS A 836 -24.25 -10.88 41.07
C LYS A 836 -23.29 -11.40 42.13
N GLU A 837 -22.44 -12.38 41.79
CA GLU A 837 -21.55 -13.00 42.76
C GLU A 837 -20.49 -12.03 43.29
N LEU A 838 -19.94 -11.18 42.42
CA LEU A 838 -19.00 -10.12 42.81
C LEU A 838 -19.65 -9.08 43.73
N ARG A 839 -20.86 -8.60 43.40
CA ARG A 839 -21.61 -7.66 44.24
C ARG A 839 -22.01 -8.29 45.58
N LYS A 840 -22.48 -9.54 45.58
CA LYS A 840 -22.79 -10.28 46.81
C LYS A 840 -21.57 -10.43 47.72
N ARG A 841 -20.39 -10.74 47.17
CA ARG A 841 -19.15 -10.89 47.95
C ARG A 841 -18.71 -9.58 48.62
N VAL A 842 -18.89 -8.44 47.96
CA VAL A 842 -18.34 -7.14 48.40
C VAL A 842 -19.36 -6.27 49.15
N LEU A 843 -20.62 -6.28 48.71
CA LEU A 843 -21.69 -5.42 49.22
C LEU A 843 -22.68 -6.18 50.10
N GLY A 844 -22.69 -7.52 50.03
CA GLY A 844 -23.66 -8.38 50.70
C GLY A 844 -24.92 -8.63 49.86
N GLU A 845 -25.76 -9.54 50.35
CA GLU A 845 -27.02 -9.94 49.68
C GLU A 845 -28.11 -8.86 49.72
N GLU A 846 -28.07 -7.99 50.74
CA GLU A 846 -29.11 -6.98 50.99
C GLU A 846 -28.88 -5.67 50.22
N HIS A 847 -27.73 -5.51 49.55
CA HIS A 847 -27.40 -4.26 48.86
C HIS A 847 -28.25 -4.06 47.59
N PRO A 848 -28.74 -2.83 47.31
CA PRO A 848 -29.55 -2.53 46.12
C PRO A 848 -28.96 -3.04 44.81
N ASP A 849 -27.67 -2.81 44.55
CA ASP A 849 -27.00 -3.29 43.32
C ASP A 849 -26.95 -4.82 43.20
N THR A 850 -26.81 -5.55 44.32
CA THR A 850 -26.86 -7.02 44.32
C THR A 850 -28.27 -7.49 43.96
N LEU A 851 -29.29 -6.86 44.56
CA LEU A 851 -30.70 -7.15 44.28
C LEU A 851 -31.09 -6.78 42.84
N TRP A 852 -30.50 -5.72 42.28
CA TRP A 852 -30.67 -5.34 40.89
C TRP A 852 -30.11 -6.41 39.95
N SER A 853 -28.87 -6.86 40.14
CA SER A 853 -28.30 -7.98 39.37
C SER A 853 -29.12 -9.27 39.50
N MET A 854 -29.70 -9.54 40.67
CA MET A 854 -30.61 -10.68 40.85
C MET A 854 -31.91 -10.50 40.07
N THR A 855 -32.49 -9.30 40.04
CA THR A 855 -33.73 -9.02 39.29
C THR A 855 -33.51 -9.19 37.79
N GLU A 856 -32.37 -8.75 37.26
CA GLU A 856 -32.01 -8.98 35.85
C GLU A 856 -31.76 -10.45 35.53
N LEU A 857 -31.04 -11.16 36.40
CA LEU A 857 -30.82 -12.59 36.19
C LEU A 857 -32.15 -13.36 36.17
N ALA A 858 -33.13 -12.96 37.00
CA ALA A 858 -34.48 -13.53 36.96
C ALA A 858 -35.17 -13.25 35.62
N SER A 859 -35.04 -12.02 35.10
CA SER A 859 -35.61 -11.64 33.81
C SER A 859 -34.99 -12.46 32.67
N ILE A 860 -33.66 -12.65 32.68
CA ILE A 860 -32.94 -13.50 31.73
C ILE A 860 -33.43 -14.96 31.81
N TYR A 861 -33.61 -15.51 33.02
CA TYR A 861 -34.21 -16.84 33.18
C TYR A 861 -35.64 -16.92 32.64
N ALA A 862 -36.44 -15.88 32.84
CA ALA A 862 -37.79 -15.82 32.31
C ALA A 862 -37.80 -15.82 30.77
N TYR A 863 -36.92 -15.03 30.14
CA TYR A 863 -36.74 -15.02 28.68
C TYR A 863 -36.22 -16.34 28.12
N GLN A 864 -35.43 -17.10 28.87
CA GLN A 864 -35.01 -18.46 28.49
C GLN A 864 -36.11 -19.52 28.69
N GLY A 865 -37.29 -19.17 29.22
CA GLY A 865 -38.35 -20.13 29.57
C GLY A 865 -38.13 -20.87 30.91
N ARG A 866 -37.10 -20.52 31.69
CA ARG A 866 -36.79 -21.12 33.00
C ARG A 866 -37.56 -20.42 34.14
N TRP A 867 -38.88 -20.36 34.02
CA TRP A 867 -39.72 -19.54 34.92
C TRP A 867 -39.70 -19.97 36.39
N LYS A 868 -39.44 -21.25 36.69
CA LYS A 868 -39.31 -21.72 38.08
C LYS A 868 -38.07 -21.13 38.76
N GLU A 869 -36.99 -20.98 38.02
CA GLU A 869 -35.75 -20.37 38.53
C GLU A 869 -35.90 -18.86 38.65
N ALA A 870 -36.56 -18.22 37.68
CA ALA A 870 -36.94 -16.81 37.75
C ALA A 870 -37.80 -16.53 38.99
N GLU A 871 -38.87 -17.31 39.20
CA GLU A 871 -39.77 -17.19 40.36
C GLU A 871 -39.01 -17.34 41.68
N SER A 872 -38.16 -18.36 41.79
CA SER A 872 -37.36 -18.60 43.01
C SER A 872 -36.49 -17.37 43.36
N LEU A 873 -35.83 -16.80 42.34
CA LEU A 873 -34.97 -15.64 42.52
C LEU A 873 -35.79 -14.36 42.80
N GLU A 874 -36.92 -14.15 42.12
CA GLU A 874 -37.83 -13.01 42.33
C GLU A 874 -38.46 -13.03 43.73
N VAL A 875 -38.90 -14.19 44.21
CA VAL A 875 -39.42 -14.37 45.58
C VAL A 875 -38.33 -14.05 46.60
N GLN A 876 -37.08 -14.47 46.35
CA GLN A 876 -35.95 -14.11 47.21
C GLN A 876 -35.72 -12.59 47.22
N VAL A 877 -35.64 -11.95 46.04
CA VAL A 877 -35.45 -10.49 45.93
C VAL A 877 -36.58 -9.72 46.61
N LEU A 878 -37.84 -10.13 46.38
CA LEU A 878 -39.00 -9.49 46.97
C LEU A 878 -38.97 -9.57 48.50
N ARG A 879 -38.67 -10.74 49.07
CA ARG A 879 -38.54 -10.91 50.53
C ARG A 879 -37.43 -10.04 51.11
N THR A 880 -36.28 -9.97 50.45
CA THR A 880 -35.17 -9.13 50.91
C THR A 880 -35.51 -7.65 50.82
N LYS A 881 -36.10 -7.17 49.72
CA LYS A 881 -36.54 -5.76 49.59
C LYS A 881 -37.63 -5.40 50.60
N GLN A 882 -38.60 -6.29 50.84
CA GLN A 882 -39.61 -6.10 51.89
C GLN A 882 -38.98 -5.95 53.28
N LYS A 883 -37.95 -6.74 53.58
CA LYS A 883 -37.22 -6.66 54.86
C LYS A 883 -36.39 -5.38 55.00
N VAL A 884 -35.71 -4.96 53.94
CA VAL A 884 -34.73 -3.85 53.96
C VAL A 884 -35.38 -2.48 53.74
N LEU A 885 -36.26 -2.37 52.74
CA LEU A 885 -36.87 -1.11 52.29
C LEU A 885 -38.32 -0.94 52.78
N GLY A 886 -38.95 -2.04 53.21
CA GLY A 886 -40.36 -2.08 53.57
C GLY A 886 -41.28 -2.44 52.39
N GLU A 887 -42.52 -2.78 52.72
CA GLU A 887 -43.54 -3.23 51.76
C GLU A 887 -44.04 -2.10 50.85
N GLU A 888 -43.98 -0.85 51.30
CA GLU A 888 -44.47 0.33 50.57
C GLU A 888 -43.42 0.97 49.64
N HIS A 889 -42.18 0.48 49.66
CA HIS A 889 -41.11 1.07 48.87
C HIS A 889 -41.31 0.82 47.37
N PRO A 890 -41.12 1.81 46.47
CA PRO A 890 -41.30 1.64 45.03
C PRO A 890 -40.57 0.43 44.44
N ASP A 891 -39.31 0.19 44.83
CA ASP A 891 -38.54 -0.96 44.34
C ASP A 891 -39.09 -2.32 44.79
N THR A 892 -39.79 -2.36 45.94
CA THR A 892 -40.49 -3.56 46.42
C THR A 892 -41.72 -3.81 45.55
N LEU A 893 -42.46 -2.75 45.20
CA LEU A 893 -43.65 -2.82 44.34
C LEU A 893 -43.28 -3.27 42.91
N ILE A 894 -42.18 -2.77 42.36
CA ILE A 894 -41.64 -3.23 41.07
C ILE A 894 -41.31 -4.73 41.12
N SER A 895 -40.73 -5.22 42.21
CA SER A 895 -40.47 -6.66 42.39
C SER A 895 -41.75 -7.48 42.52
N MET A 896 -42.84 -6.94 43.08
CA MET A 896 -44.16 -7.58 43.08
C MET A 896 -44.73 -7.67 41.66
N ALA A 897 -44.62 -6.60 40.87
CA ALA A 897 -45.07 -6.56 39.48
C ALA A 897 -44.34 -7.58 38.61
N ASN A 898 -43.02 -7.70 38.74
CA ASN A 898 -42.21 -8.67 38.00
C ASN A 898 -42.63 -10.10 38.34
N LEU A 899 -42.78 -10.43 39.63
CA LEU A 899 -43.24 -11.74 40.07
C LEU A 899 -44.65 -12.07 39.54
N ALA A 900 -45.55 -11.07 39.52
CA ALA A 900 -46.88 -11.26 38.95
C ALA A 900 -46.86 -11.49 37.43
N SER A 901 -45.93 -10.84 36.72
CA SER A 901 -45.69 -11.11 35.29
C SER A 901 -45.22 -12.55 35.08
N THR A 902 -44.28 -13.03 35.89
CA THR A 902 -43.84 -14.44 35.86
C THR A 902 -45.00 -15.41 36.11
N TYR A 903 -45.89 -15.11 37.07
CA TYR A 903 -47.12 -15.89 37.27
C TYR A 903 -48.06 -15.86 36.07
N CYS A 904 -48.16 -14.72 35.37
CA CYS A 904 -48.97 -14.64 34.17
C CYS A 904 -48.46 -15.55 33.06
N VAL A 905 -47.15 -15.56 32.83
CA VAL A 905 -46.51 -16.38 31.79
C VAL A 905 -46.60 -17.88 32.13
N GLN A 906 -46.58 -18.24 33.42
CA GLN A 906 -46.82 -19.61 33.88
C GLN A 906 -48.30 -20.05 33.80
N GLY A 907 -49.22 -19.19 33.35
CA GLY A 907 -50.66 -19.48 33.33
C GLY A 907 -51.38 -19.38 34.69
N ARG A 908 -50.68 -18.97 35.76
CA ARG A 908 -51.22 -18.79 37.12
C ARG A 908 -51.90 -17.41 37.28
N TRP A 909 -52.83 -17.08 36.37
CA TRP A 909 -53.41 -15.74 36.27
C TRP A 909 -54.14 -15.27 37.53
N LYS A 910 -54.72 -16.18 38.31
CA LYS A 910 -55.42 -15.80 39.55
C LYS A 910 -54.46 -15.28 40.61
N GLN A 911 -53.30 -15.91 40.76
CA GLN A 911 -52.28 -15.48 41.72
C GLN A 911 -51.58 -14.20 41.25
N ALA A 912 -51.43 -14.02 39.94
CA ALA A 912 -50.96 -12.77 39.38
C ALA A 912 -51.95 -11.62 39.66
N GLU A 913 -53.25 -11.84 39.45
CA GLU A 913 -54.31 -10.87 39.76
C GLU A 913 -54.28 -10.50 41.25
N ASP A 914 -54.23 -11.48 42.15
CA ASP A 914 -54.25 -11.22 43.59
C ASP A 914 -53.01 -10.41 44.03
N LEU A 915 -51.83 -10.70 43.45
CA LEU A 915 -50.60 -9.97 43.72
C LEU A 915 -50.61 -8.55 43.15
N GLN A 916 -51.08 -8.37 41.91
CA GLN A 916 -51.22 -7.06 41.26
C GLN A 916 -52.29 -6.19 41.91
N ALA A 917 -53.41 -6.77 42.36
CA ALA A 917 -54.45 -6.05 43.09
C ALA A 917 -53.92 -5.51 44.42
N LYS A 918 -53.10 -6.33 45.12
CA LYS A 918 -52.38 -5.91 46.33
C LYS A 918 -51.39 -4.78 46.02
N GLU A 919 -50.55 -4.96 45.01
CA GLU A 919 -49.58 -3.95 44.56
C GLU A 919 -50.27 -2.63 44.21
N LEU A 920 -51.33 -2.67 43.40
CA LEU A 920 -52.11 -1.51 42.96
C LEU A 920 -52.73 -0.76 44.14
N THR A 921 -53.22 -1.48 45.14
CA THR A 921 -53.77 -0.88 46.37
C THR A 921 -52.70 -0.08 47.11
N ILE A 922 -51.49 -0.64 47.21
CA ILE A 922 -50.35 0.03 47.87
C ILE A 922 -49.86 1.22 47.02
N CYS A 923 -49.63 1.03 45.71
CA CYS A 923 -49.25 2.10 44.78
C CYS A 923 -50.24 3.27 44.82
N SER A 924 -51.55 2.97 44.80
CA SER A 924 -52.61 3.99 44.85
C SER A 924 -52.62 4.78 46.17
N ARG A 925 -52.23 4.15 47.29
CA ARG A 925 -52.12 4.80 48.60
C ARG A 925 -50.86 5.64 48.73
N VAL A 926 -49.72 5.11 48.29
CA VAL A 926 -48.38 5.70 48.53
C VAL A 926 -48.05 6.77 47.48
N LEU A 927 -48.24 6.44 46.20
CA LEU A 927 -47.85 7.30 45.07
C LEU A 927 -49.03 8.11 44.53
N GLY A 928 -50.26 7.68 44.83
CA GLY A 928 -51.49 8.28 44.32
C GLY A 928 -51.97 7.64 43.02
N ARG A 929 -53.27 7.82 42.72
CA ARG A 929 -53.95 7.17 41.58
C ARG A 929 -53.46 7.64 40.21
N ASN A 930 -52.92 8.86 40.10
CA ASN A 930 -52.46 9.44 38.84
C ASN A 930 -50.95 9.27 38.60
N HIS A 931 -50.22 8.64 39.54
CA HIS A 931 -48.79 8.45 39.39
C HIS A 931 -48.46 7.41 38.32
N LEU A 932 -47.38 7.61 37.58
CA LEU A 932 -47.00 6.77 36.45
C LEU A 932 -46.83 5.29 36.82
N SER A 933 -46.19 5.01 37.96
CA SER A 933 -46.06 3.63 38.46
C SER A 933 -47.41 3.00 38.77
N THR A 934 -48.35 3.73 39.38
CA THR A 934 -49.71 3.24 39.63
C THR A 934 -50.43 2.93 38.32
N LEU A 935 -50.28 3.80 37.31
CA LEU A 935 -50.84 3.56 35.97
C LEU A 935 -50.23 2.33 35.30
N SER A 936 -48.93 2.08 35.50
CA SER A 936 -48.28 0.85 35.01
C SER A 936 -48.82 -0.40 35.72
N SER A 937 -49.05 -0.37 37.03
CA SER A 937 -49.69 -1.47 37.76
C SER A 937 -51.12 -1.74 37.25
N ILE A 938 -51.89 -0.69 36.92
CA ILE A 938 -53.22 -0.83 36.30
C ILE A 938 -53.13 -1.50 34.92
N SER A 939 -52.16 -1.09 34.07
CA SER A 939 -51.94 -1.72 32.77
C SER A 939 -51.57 -3.20 32.89
N ASN A 940 -50.73 -3.56 33.87
CA ASN A 940 -50.36 -4.96 34.12
C ASN A 940 -51.58 -5.80 34.53
N LEU A 941 -52.44 -5.25 35.40
CA LEU A 941 -53.69 -5.90 35.78
C LEU A 941 -54.67 -6.04 34.61
N ALA A 942 -54.78 -5.03 33.75
CA ALA A 942 -55.58 -5.10 32.54
C ALA A 942 -55.09 -6.21 31.60
N SER A 943 -53.78 -6.34 31.40
CA SER A 943 -53.18 -7.45 30.64
C SER A 943 -53.51 -8.83 31.24
N THR A 944 -53.50 -8.96 32.57
CA THR A 944 -53.94 -10.18 33.24
C THR A 944 -55.43 -10.46 33.01
N TYR A 945 -56.30 -9.45 33.04
CA TYR A 945 -57.71 -9.60 32.65
C TYR A 945 -57.88 -9.98 31.18
N GLN A 946 -57.06 -9.43 30.28
CA GLN A 946 -57.09 -9.86 28.88
C GLN A 946 -56.77 -11.35 28.73
N ASN A 947 -55.76 -11.85 29.46
CA ASN A 947 -55.36 -13.26 29.42
C ASN A 947 -56.41 -14.18 30.04
N GLN A 948 -57.16 -13.71 31.05
CA GLN A 948 -58.32 -14.42 31.61
C GLN A 948 -59.57 -14.37 30.70
N GLY A 949 -59.53 -13.67 29.56
CA GLY A 949 -60.70 -13.48 28.68
C GLY A 949 -61.71 -12.42 29.16
N ARG A 950 -61.39 -11.67 30.22
CA ARG A 950 -62.21 -10.61 30.83
C ARG A 950 -62.00 -9.27 30.11
N TRP A 951 -62.22 -9.24 28.79
CA TRP A 951 -61.85 -8.10 27.93
C TRP A 951 -62.55 -6.78 28.24
N LYS A 952 -63.76 -6.80 28.81
CA LYS A 952 -64.49 -5.58 29.18
C LYS A 952 -63.85 -4.85 30.36
N GLU A 953 -63.44 -5.60 31.38
CA GLU A 953 -62.78 -5.04 32.54
C GLU A 953 -61.36 -4.55 32.20
N ALA A 954 -60.67 -5.26 31.29
CA ALA A 954 -59.41 -4.78 30.74
C ALA A 954 -59.59 -3.45 29.99
N GLU A 955 -60.63 -3.33 29.15
CA GLU A 955 -60.96 -2.09 28.43
C GLU A 955 -61.22 -0.91 29.39
N GLU A 956 -62.03 -1.11 30.43
CA GLU A 956 -62.33 -0.06 31.41
C GLU A 956 -61.05 0.49 32.07
N LEU A 957 -60.14 -0.40 32.47
CA LEU A 957 -58.85 -0.03 33.06
C LEU A 957 -57.92 0.66 32.06
N GLU A 958 -57.84 0.16 30.83
CA GLU A 958 -56.96 0.70 29.78
C GLU A 958 -57.40 2.09 29.31
N VAL A 959 -58.71 2.32 29.16
CA VAL A 959 -59.27 3.64 28.84
C VAL A 959 -58.91 4.64 29.93
N GLN A 960 -59.09 4.27 31.22
CA GLN A 960 -58.72 5.12 32.34
C GLN A 960 -57.22 5.47 32.32
N VAL A 961 -56.34 4.49 32.08
CA VAL A 961 -54.90 4.71 32.03
C VAL A 961 -54.52 5.60 30.84
N MET A 962 -55.08 5.34 29.67
CA MET A 962 -54.82 6.10 28.45
C MET A 962 -55.21 7.57 28.63
N GLU A 963 -56.43 7.86 29.09
CA GLU A 963 -56.88 9.24 29.32
C GLU A 963 -56.02 9.96 30.36
N THR A 964 -55.62 9.25 31.41
CA THR A 964 -54.77 9.83 32.46
C THR A 964 -53.37 10.14 31.94
N ARG A 965 -52.73 9.21 31.20
CA ARG A 965 -51.40 9.43 30.59
C ARG A 965 -51.44 10.53 29.53
N LYS A 966 -52.50 10.55 28.71
CA LYS A 966 -52.76 11.61 27.73
C LYS A 966 -52.80 12.99 28.37
N ARG A 967 -53.46 13.12 29.53
CA ARG A 967 -53.52 14.38 30.30
C ARG A 967 -52.21 14.75 30.98
N VAL A 968 -51.46 13.78 31.51
CA VAL A 968 -50.25 14.03 32.32
C VAL A 968 -48.99 14.19 31.47
N LEU A 969 -48.81 13.35 30.45
CA LEU A 969 -47.60 13.26 29.63
C LEU A 969 -47.76 13.84 28.22
N GLY A 970 -49.01 14.06 27.78
CA GLY A 970 -49.33 14.44 26.41
C GLY A 970 -49.61 13.26 25.49
N GLU A 971 -50.14 13.56 24.30
CA GLU A 971 -50.58 12.56 23.31
C GLU A 971 -49.40 11.82 22.66
N GLU A 972 -48.28 12.51 22.44
CA GLU A 972 -47.13 11.99 21.70
C GLU A 972 -46.12 11.23 22.57
N HIS A 973 -46.33 11.18 23.89
CA HIS A 973 -45.38 10.53 24.79
C HIS A 973 -45.39 9.00 24.58
N PRO A 974 -44.23 8.31 24.52
CA PRO A 974 -44.16 6.87 24.26
C PRO A 974 -45.05 6.01 25.19
N SER A 975 -45.10 6.34 26.47
CA SER A 975 -45.98 5.64 27.42
C SER A 975 -47.49 5.85 27.16
N THR A 976 -47.90 6.98 26.59
CA THR A 976 -49.28 7.22 26.17
C THR A 976 -49.59 6.40 24.91
N LEU A 977 -48.69 6.43 23.94
CA LEU A 977 -48.79 5.65 22.69
C LEU A 977 -48.88 4.15 22.98
N ASN A 978 -48.04 3.62 23.88
CA ASN A 978 -48.11 2.23 24.31
C ASN A 978 -49.46 1.87 24.95
N SER A 979 -50.05 2.76 25.77
CA SER A 979 -51.39 2.54 26.31
C SER A 979 -52.48 2.51 25.24
N ILE A 980 -52.35 3.33 24.20
CA ILE A 980 -53.27 3.32 23.05
C ILE A 980 -53.12 2.00 22.29
N SER A 981 -51.90 1.51 22.07
CA SER A 981 -51.66 0.20 21.44
C SER A 981 -52.21 -0.97 22.26
N CYS A 982 -52.09 -0.95 23.59
CA CYS A 982 -52.71 -1.97 24.45
C CYS A 982 -54.24 -1.97 24.31
N LEU A 983 -54.86 -0.78 24.32
CA LEU A 983 -56.30 -0.63 24.12
C LEU A 983 -56.74 -1.11 22.73
N ALA A 984 -55.97 -0.82 21.69
CA ALA A 984 -56.24 -1.31 20.35
C ALA A 984 -56.16 -2.84 20.26
N SER A 985 -55.18 -3.46 20.91
CA SER A 985 -55.10 -4.92 21.03
C SER A 985 -56.34 -5.51 21.74
N THR A 986 -56.84 -4.86 22.79
CA THR A 986 -58.11 -5.25 23.45
C THR A 986 -59.29 -5.15 22.48
N TYR A 987 -59.41 -4.06 21.72
CA TYR A 987 -60.45 -3.91 20.69
C TYR A 987 -60.35 -4.99 19.62
N SER A 988 -59.13 -5.32 19.17
CA SER A 988 -58.90 -6.38 18.20
C SER A 988 -59.36 -7.74 18.74
N ARG A 989 -59.02 -8.09 19.99
CA ARG A 989 -59.48 -9.32 20.67
C ARG A 989 -61.00 -9.37 20.85
N GLN A 990 -61.66 -8.23 21.04
CA GLN A 990 -63.13 -8.13 21.11
C GLN A 990 -63.81 -8.23 19.72
N GLY A 991 -63.06 -8.29 18.62
CA GLY A 991 -63.58 -8.28 17.25
C GLY A 991 -63.93 -6.88 16.71
N ARG A 992 -63.54 -5.81 17.42
CA ARG A 992 -63.75 -4.39 17.06
C ARG A 992 -62.59 -3.87 16.20
N TRP A 993 -62.27 -4.59 15.12
CA TRP A 993 -61.04 -4.37 14.35
C TRP A 993 -60.91 -2.97 13.73
N LYS A 994 -62.02 -2.35 13.32
CA LYS A 994 -61.99 -0.98 12.75
C LYS A 994 -61.58 0.10 13.78
N GLU A 995 -61.94 -0.10 15.04
CA GLU A 995 -61.54 0.81 16.12
C GLU A 995 -60.09 0.57 16.53
N ALA A 996 -59.66 -0.69 16.54
CA ALA A 996 -58.25 -1.05 16.73
C ALA A 996 -57.36 -0.44 15.65
N GLU A 997 -57.71 -0.64 14.37
CA GLU A 997 -56.99 -0.10 13.20
C GLU A 997 -56.82 1.42 13.29
N LYS A 998 -57.90 2.14 13.60
CA LYS A 998 -57.84 3.61 13.71
C LYS A 998 -56.83 4.07 14.77
N LEU A 999 -56.79 3.41 15.91
CA LEU A 999 -55.85 3.72 16.99
C LEU A 999 -54.42 3.30 16.61
N GLU A 1000 -54.23 2.11 16.05
CA GLU A 1000 -52.92 1.57 15.65
C GLU A 1000 -52.26 2.39 14.53
N VAL A 1001 -53.03 2.84 13.53
CA VAL A 1001 -52.53 3.73 12.47
C VAL A 1001 -52.09 5.08 13.05
N GLN A 1002 -52.90 5.69 13.91
CA GLN A 1002 -52.55 6.95 14.57
C GLN A 1002 -51.26 6.81 15.40
N VAL A 1003 -51.13 5.73 16.16
CA VAL A 1003 -49.92 5.46 16.96
C VAL A 1003 -48.72 5.24 16.06
N MET A 1004 -48.85 4.44 14.99
CA MET A 1004 -47.74 4.18 14.07
C MET A 1004 -47.20 5.46 13.44
N GLU A 1005 -48.08 6.31 12.90
CA GLU A 1005 -47.66 7.57 12.28
C GLU A 1005 -46.96 8.50 13.28
N THR A 1006 -47.45 8.53 14.52
CA THR A 1006 -46.86 9.32 15.59
C THR A 1006 -45.49 8.75 16.02
N GLU A 1007 -45.38 7.44 16.23
CA GLU A 1007 -44.11 6.78 16.60
C GLU A 1007 -43.06 6.88 15.49
N LYS A 1008 -43.46 6.73 14.22
CA LYS A 1008 -42.57 6.95 13.08
C LYS A 1008 -42.02 8.38 13.06
N ARG A 1009 -42.84 9.38 13.39
CA ARG A 1009 -42.43 10.78 13.47
C ARG A 1009 -41.54 11.07 14.69
N VAL A 1010 -41.87 10.53 15.86
CA VAL A 1010 -41.23 10.90 17.14
C VAL A 1010 -40.02 10.02 17.46
N LEU A 1011 -40.13 8.71 17.28
CA LEU A 1011 -39.10 7.72 17.64
C LEU A 1011 -38.32 7.19 16.43
N GLY A 1012 -38.89 7.31 15.23
CA GLY A 1012 -38.33 6.79 13.98
C GLY A 1012 -38.87 5.41 13.62
N GLU A 1013 -38.69 5.03 12.34
CA GLU A 1013 -39.24 3.78 11.80
C GLU A 1013 -38.55 2.52 12.34
N GLU A 1014 -37.28 2.61 12.74
CA GLU A 1014 -36.51 1.47 13.24
C GLU A 1014 -36.69 1.19 14.73
N HIS A 1015 -37.42 2.05 15.45
CA HIS A 1015 -37.56 1.93 16.89
C HIS A 1015 -38.35 0.65 17.27
N PRO A 1016 -37.96 -0.10 18.32
CA PRO A 1016 -38.64 -1.33 18.72
C PRO A 1016 -40.15 -1.18 18.96
N TYR A 1017 -40.57 -0.05 19.52
CA TYR A 1017 -42.00 0.25 19.72
C TYR A 1017 -42.74 0.45 18.39
N THR A 1018 -42.21 1.28 17.48
CA THR A 1018 -42.77 1.46 16.13
C THR A 1018 -42.94 0.12 15.41
N LEU A 1019 -41.90 -0.71 15.41
CA LEU A 1019 -41.93 -2.03 14.77
C LEU A 1019 -42.93 -2.99 15.43
N THR A 1020 -43.12 -2.88 16.75
CA THR A 1020 -44.11 -3.69 17.49
C THR A 1020 -45.53 -3.26 17.14
N ASN A 1021 -45.81 -1.94 17.12
CA ASN A 1021 -47.11 -1.42 16.75
C ASN A 1021 -47.45 -1.70 15.27
N MET A 1022 -46.46 -1.64 14.37
CA MET A 1022 -46.62 -2.12 12.98
C MET A 1022 -46.99 -3.61 12.95
N GLY A 1023 -46.34 -4.46 13.73
CA GLY A 1023 -46.71 -5.88 13.82
C GLY A 1023 -48.14 -6.10 14.31
N ASN A 1024 -48.58 -5.33 15.31
CA ASN A 1024 -49.96 -5.40 15.81
C ASN A 1024 -50.98 -4.97 14.75
N LEU A 1025 -50.72 -3.87 14.04
CA LEU A 1025 -51.58 -3.43 12.93
C LEU A 1025 -51.67 -4.48 11.82
N ALA A 1026 -50.55 -5.13 11.50
CA ALA A 1026 -50.55 -6.24 10.54
C ALA A 1026 -51.45 -7.40 11.00
N SER A 1027 -51.42 -7.75 12.29
CA SER A 1027 -52.34 -8.74 12.85
C SER A 1027 -53.79 -8.28 12.75
N THR A 1028 -54.09 -7.01 13.01
CA THR A 1028 -55.43 -6.44 12.85
C THR A 1028 -55.90 -6.53 11.40
N TYR A 1029 -55.08 -6.14 10.42
CA TYR A 1029 -55.40 -6.30 8.99
C TYR A 1029 -55.63 -7.77 8.60
N ARG A 1030 -54.81 -8.68 9.13
CA ARG A 1030 -54.97 -10.12 8.94
C ARG A 1030 -56.31 -10.63 9.46
N ASP A 1031 -56.74 -10.18 10.65
CA ASP A 1031 -58.02 -10.58 11.23
C ASP A 1031 -59.23 -9.95 10.51
N GLN A 1032 -59.04 -8.79 9.85
CA GLN A 1032 -60.02 -8.20 8.93
C GLN A 1032 -60.10 -8.91 7.55
N GLY A 1033 -59.16 -9.80 7.24
CA GLY A 1033 -59.04 -10.42 5.92
C GLY A 1033 -58.34 -9.54 4.86
N GLN A 1034 -57.68 -8.46 5.28
CA GLN A 1034 -56.83 -7.60 4.45
C GLN A 1034 -55.41 -8.17 4.38
N TRP A 1035 -55.28 -9.33 3.72
CA TRP A 1035 -54.06 -10.12 3.76
C TRP A 1035 -52.86 -9.47 3.08
N LYS A 1036 -53.09 -8.61 2.06
CA LYS A 1036 -52.02 -7.95 1.31
C LYS A 1036 -51.37 -6.85 2.13
N GLU A 1037 -52.20 -6.03 2.76
CA GLU A 1037 -51.78 -4.94 3.64
C GLU A 1037 -51.04 -5.48 4.87
N ALA A 1038 -51.50 -6.61 5.42
CA ALA A 1038 -50.79 -7.34 6.48
C ALA A 1038 -49.41 -7.83 6.01
N GLU A 1039 -49.34 -8.49 4.83
CA GLU A 1039 -48.10 -9.01 4.26
C GLU A 1039 -47.06 -7.91 4.00
N GLU A 1040 -47.46 -6.81 3.36
CA GLU A 1040 -46.55 -5.69 3.07
C GLU A 1040 -45.92 -5.13 4.35
N LEU A 1041 -46.73 -4.94 5.40
CA LEU A 1041 -46.29 -4.41 6.67
C LEU A 1041 -45.40 -5.42 7.43
N GLU A 1042 -45.76 -6.70 7.44
CA GLU A 1042 -44.98 -7.77 8.09
C GLU A 1042 -43.61 -7.97 7.42
N VAL A 1043 -43.54 -7.92 6.08
CA VAL A 1043 -42.28 -7.96 5.33
C VAL A 1043 -41.41 -6.76 5.69
N GLN A 1044 -41.99 -5.54 5.75
CA GLN A 1044 -41.25 -4.34 6.15
C GLN A 1044 -40.67 -4.47 7.56
N VAL A 1045 -41.47 -4.94 8.53
CA VAL A 1045 -41.03 -5.13 9.92
C VAL A 1045 -39.95 -6.20 10.00
N MET A 1046 -40.13 -7.33 9.30
CA MET A 1046 -39.18 -8.44 9.29
C MET A 1046 -37.82 -8.01 8.72
N GLU A 1047 -37.79 -7.35 7.55
CA GLU A 1047 -36.53 -6.88 6.95
C GLU A 1047 -35.85 -5.80 7.81
N THR A 1048 -36.62 -4.92 8.44
CA THR A 1048 -36.06 -3.91 9.35
C THR A 1048 -35.46 -4.55 10.60
N ARG A 1049 -36.16 -5.49 11.25
CA ARG A 1049 -35.64 -6.23 12.41
C ARG A 1049 -34.44 -7.09 12.06
N LYS A 1050 -34.45 -7.73 10.89
CA LYS A 1050 -33.33 -8.50 10.35
C LYS A 1050 -32.09 -7.64 10.13
N ARG A 1051 -32.24 -6.43 9.59
CA ARG A 1051 -31.15 -5.45 9.44
C ARG A 1051 -30.61 -4.94 10.77
N VAL A 1052 -31.51 -4.64 11.72
CA VAL A 1052 -31.17 -3.93 12.96
C VAL A 1052 -30.68 -4.87 14.08
N LEU A 1053 -31.35 -6.01 14.26
CA LEU A 1053 -31.13 -6.95 15.37
C LEU A 1053 -30.46 -8.26 14.92
N GLY A 1054 -30.52 -8.56 13.61
CA GLY A 1054 -30.04 -9.81 13.04
C GLY A 1054 -31.15 -10.85 12.82
N GLU A 1055 -30.82 -11.90 12.07
CA GLU A 1055 -31.74 -13.00 11.72
C GLU A 1055 -32.13 -13.87 12.92
N GLU A 1056 -31.17 -14.13 13.81
CA GLU A 1056 -31.33 -15.03 14.96
C GLU A 1056 -32.05 -14.38 16.15
N HIS A 1057 -32.37 -13.08 16.07
CA HIS A 1057 -32.98 -12.35 17.19
C HIS A 1057 -34.43 -12.80 17.44
N PRO A 1058 -34.86 -13.01 18.71
CA PRO A 1058 -36.22 -13.46 19.04
C PRO A 1058 -37.33 -12.63 18.41
N SER A 1059 -37.22 -11.29 18.42
CA SER A 1059 -38.18 -10.39 17.77
C SER A 1059 -38.23 -10.51 16.24
N THR A 1060 -37.10 -10.82 15.58
CA THR A 1060 -37.07 -11.08 14.12
C THR A 1060 -37.78 -12.40 13.82
N LEU A 1061 -37.51 -13.44 14.62
CA LEU A 1061 -38.16 -14.73 14.51
C LEU A 1061 -39.68 -14.62 14.75
N ASN A 1062 -40.12 -13.80 15.72
CA ASN A 1062 -41.54 -13.52 15.93
C ASN A 1062 -42.21 -12.88 14.70
N SER A 1063 -41.54 -11.93 14.02
CA SER A 1063 -42.04 -11.35 12.78
C SER A 1063 -42.12 -12.37 11.64
N ILE A 1064 -41.14 -13.27 11.52
CA ILE A 1064 -41.18 -14.37 10.55
C ILE A 1064 -42.37 -15.30 10.84
N SER A 1065 -42.65 -15.60 12.12
CA SER A 1065 -43.82 -16.40 12.52
C SER A 1065 -45.14 -15.73 12.13
N CYS A 1066 -45.25 -14.41 12.29
CA CYS A 1066 -46.46 -13.67 11.92
C CYS A 1066 -46.67 -13.71 10.41
N LEU A 1067 -45.61 -13.46 9.62
CA LEU A 1067 -45.63 -13.55 8.17
C LEU A 1067 -46.00 -14.96 7.67
N ALA A 1068 -45.45 -16.00 8.28
CA ALA A 1068 -45.79 -17.37 7.95
C ALA A 1068 -47.27 -17.68 8.24
N SER A 1069 -47.80 -17.21 9.37
CA SER A 1069 -49.22 -17.34 9.69
C SER A 1069 -50.11 -16.62 8.66
N THR A 1070 -49.70 -15.43 8.19
CA THR A 1070 -50.39 -14.70 7.12
C THR A 1070 -50.38 -15.49 5.80
N TYR A 1071 -49.24 -16.07 5.40
CA TYR A 1071 -49.17 -16.95 4.23
C TYR A 1071 -50.03 -18.19 4.37
N SER A 1072 -50.06 -18.81 5.55
CA SER A 1072 -50.90 -19.99 5.80
C SER A 1072 -52.39 -19.65 5.63
N ARG A 1073 -52.85 -18.53 6.21
CA ARG A 1073 -54.24 -18.06 6.06
C ARG A 1073 -54.60 -17.62 4.64
N GLN A 1074 -53.62 -17.17 3.83
CA GLN A 1074 -53.79 -16.91 2.39
C GLN A 1074 -53.88 -18.20 1.54
N GLY A 1075 -53.66 -19.38 2.12
CA GLY A 1075 -53.57 -20.65 1.39
C GLY A 1075 -52.21 -20.90 0.73
N ARG A 1076 -51.19 -20.06 1.01
CA ARG A 1076 -49.82 -20.17 0.49
C ARG A 1076 -48.97 -21.07 1.39
N TRP A 1077 -49.44 -22.27 1.69
CA TRP A 1077 -48.86 -23.15 2.72
C TRP A 1077 -47.39 -23.54 2.47
N LYS A 1078 -46.96 -23.63 1.20
CA LYS A 1078 -45.56 -23.95 0.86
C LYS A 1078 -44.58 -22.84 1.27
N GLU A 1079 -45.00 -21.59 1.20
CA GLU A 1079 -44.18 -20.45 1.62
C GLU A 1079 -44.20 -20.29 3.13
N ALA A 1080 -45.36 -20.52 3.77
CA ALA A 1080 -45.48 -20.62 5.23
C ALA A 1080 -44.55 -21.71 5.79
N GLU A 1081 -44.62 -22.93 5.25
CA GLU A 1081 -43.78 -24.07 5.64
C GLU A 1081 -42.28 -23.73 5.54
N LYS A 1082 -41.86 -23.11 4.43
CA LYS A 1082 -40.46 -22.73 4.24
C LYS A 1082 -39.98 -21.79 5.35
N LEU A 1083 -40.78 -20.77 5.70
CA LEU A 1083 -40.44 -19.83 6.77
C LEU A 1083 -40.50 -20.49 8.15
N GLU A 1084 -41.50 -21.33 8.40
CA GLU A 1084 -41.70 -22.03 9.67
C GLU A 1084 -40.59 -23.03 9.97
N VAL A 1085 -40.15 -23.81 8.98
CA VAL A 1085 -39.01 -24.74 9.13
C VAL A 1085 -37.73 -23.98 9.44
N GLN A 1086 -37.42 -22.94 8.66
CA GLN A 1086 -36.22 -22.11 8.89
C GLN A 1086 -36.22 -21.47 10.28
N MET A 1087 -37.36 -20.91 10.69
CA MET A 1087 -37.54 -20.30 12.00
C MET A 1087 -37.42 -21.35 13.11
N MET A 1088 -38.04 -22.52 12.97
CA MET A 1088 -38.02 -23.59 13.97
C MET A 1088 -36.60 -24.12 14.19
N ASP A 1089 -35.85 -24.38 13.13
CA ASP A 1089 -34.44 -24.79 13.22
C ASP A 1089 -33.59 -23.72 13.91
N THR A 1090 -33.83 -22.44 13.57
CA THR A 1090 -33.12 -21.32 14.19
C THR A 1090 -33.46 -21.19 15.68
N ARG A 1091 -34.74 -21.24 16.07
CA ARG A 1091 -35.18 -21.22 17.48
C ARG A 1091 -34.64 -22.41 18.25
N LYS A 1092 -34.63 -23.60 17.66
CA LYS A 1092 -34.05 -24.80 18.27
C LYS A 1092 -32.56 -24.65 18.54
N LYS A 1093 -31.81 -24.00 17.64
CA LYS A 1093 -30.38 -23.70 17.81
C LYS A 1093 -30.13 -22.64 18.88
N VAL A 1094 -30.88 -21.54 18.86
CA VAL A 1094 -30.63 -20.36 19.71
C VAL A 1094 -31.22 -20.55 21.11
N LEU A 1095 -32.51 -20.90 21.18
CA LEU A 1095 -33.29 -20.98 22.42
C LEU A 1095 -33.33 -22.39 23.02
N GLY A 1096 -33.16 -23.40 22.18
CA GLY A 1096 -33.31 -24.80 22.56
C GLY A 1096 -34.68 -25.37 22.21
N GLU A 1097 -34.79 -26.69 22.30
CA GLU A 1097 -35.98 -27.44 21.90
C GLU A 1097 -37.14 -27.32 22.90
N GLU A 1098 -36.84 -27.08 24.17
CA GLU A 1098 -37.84 -26.97 25.26
C GLU A 1098 -38.40 -25.55 25.42
N HIS A 1099 -37.89 -24.58 24.66
CA HIS A 1099 -38.32 -23.19 24.79
C HIS A 1099 -39.77 -22.98 24.30
N PRO A 1100 -40.61 -22.23 25.03
CA PRO A 1100 -42.01 -21.98 24.67
C PRO A 1100 -42.23 -21.48 23.23
N ASP A 1101 -41.37 -20.57 22.76
CA ASP A 1101 -41.44 -20.08 21.37
C ASP A 1101 -41.07 -21.14 20.33
N THR A 1102 -40.17 -22.07 20.66
CA THR A 1102 -39.83 -23.20 19.78
C THR A 1102 -41.02 -24.16 19.71
N LEU A 1103 -41.68 -24.44 20.84
CA LEU A 1103 -42.88 -25.27 20.92
C LEU A 1103 -44.03 -24.63 20.13
N SER A 1104 -44.22 -23.32 20.24
CA SER A 1104 -45.21 -22.57 19.45
C SER A 1104 -44.93 -22.66 17.96
N SER A 1105 -43.66 -22.63 17.54
CA SER A 1105 -43.28 -22.87 16.13
C SER A 1105 -43.57 -24.30 15.67
N MET A 1106 -43.38 -25.29 16.53
CA MET A 1106 -43.76 -26.68 16.22
C MET A 1106 -45.28 -26.81 16.03
N ALA A 1107 -46.08 -26.19 16.90
CA ALA A 1107 -47.54 -26.17 16.79
C ALA A 1107 -48.02 -25.52 15.48
N ASN A 1108 -47.45 -24.36 15.13
CA ASN A 1108 -47.79 -23.64 13.90
C ASN A 1108 -47.42 -24.45 12.64
N LEU A 1109 -46.21 -25.01 12.59
CA LEU A 1109 -45.78 -25.87 11.48
C LEU A 1109 -46.66 -27.12 11.34
N ALA A 1110 -47.06 -27.71 12.46
CA ALA A 1110 -47.95 -28.86 12.43
C ALA A 1110 -49.36 -28.49 11.94
N SER A 1111 -49.88 -27.31 12.31
CA SER A 1111 -51.13 -26.79 11.76
C SER A 1111 -51.02 -26.59 10.24
N THR A 1112 -49.91 -26.03 9.75
CA THR A 1112 -49.66 -25.88 8.31
C THR A 1112 -49.61 -27.24 7.61
N TYR A 1113 -49.05 -28.28 8.23
CA TYR A 1113 -49.10 -29.64 7.69
C TYR A 1113 -50.52 -30.22 7.68
N ASP A 1114 -51.34 -29.98 8.71
CA ASP A 1114 -52.75 -30.39 8.75
C ASP A 1114 -53.53 -29.73 7.61
N ASP A 1115 -53.35 -28.41 7.40
CA ASP A 1115 -53.98 -27.64 6.32
C ASP A 1115 -53.55 -28.12 4.92
N GLN A 1116 -52.32 -28.62 4.78
CA GLN A 1116 -51.83 -29.26 3.55
C GLN A 1116 -52.36 -30.70 3.34
N GLY A 1117 -53.08 -31.27 4.30
CA GLY A 1117 -53.52 -32.67 4.30
C GLY A 1117 -52.41 -33.68 4.65
N ARG A 1118 -51.26 -33.22 5.17
CA ARG A 1118 -50.11 -34.03 5.59
C ARG A 1118 -50.26 -34.48 7.06
N TYR A 1119 -51.38 -35.13 7.36
CA TYR A 1119 -51.80 -35.40 8.74
C TYR A 1119 -50.83 -36.24 9.59
N LYS A 1120 -50.05 -37.13 8.98
CA LYS A 1120 -49.07 -37.95 9.71
C LYS A 1120 -47.93 -37.10 10.28
N GLU A 1121 -47.42 -36.18 9.49
CA GLU A 1121 -46.33 -35.29 9.90
C GLU A 1121 -46.82 -34.25 10.91
N ALA A 1122 -48.05 -33.76 10.74
CA ALA A 1122 -48.73 -32.91 11.73
C ALA A 1122 -48.86 -33.63 13.08
N GLU A 1123 -49.32 -34.89 13.07
CA GLU A 1123 -49.47 -35.71 14.28
C GLU A 1123 -48.12 -35.97 14.96
N GLU A 1124 -47.09 -36.39 14.22
CA GLU A 1124 -45.76 -36.65 14.78
C GLU A 1124 -45.20 -35.41 15.49
N LEU A 1125 -45.35 -34.24 14.87
CA LEU A 1125 -44.88 -32.98 15.42
C LEU A 1125 -45.71 -32.51 16.62
N GLN A 1126 -47.05 -32.59 16.56
CA GLN A 1126 -47.95 -32.26 17.68
C GLN A 1126 -47.80 -33.21 18.87
N ALA A 1127 -47.67 -34.51 18.64
CA ALA A 1127 -47.47 -35.49 19.71
C ALA A 1127 -46.14 -35.22 20.45
N LYS A 1128 -45.09 -34.87 19.69
CA LYS A 1128 -43.81 -34.48 20.25
C LYS A 1128 -43.91 -33.17 21.04
N GLU A 1129 -44.53 -32.14 20.46
CA GLU A 1129 -44.75 -30.84 21.09
C GLU A 1129 -45.56 -30.99 22.39
N LEU A 1130 -46.68 -31.72 22.37
CA LEU A 1130 -47.50 -32.01 23.54
C LEU A 1130 -46.70 -32.74 24.63
N GLY A 1131 -45.91 -33.75 24.26
CA GLY A 1131 -45.05 -34.47 25.21
C GLY A 1131 -44.03 -33.55 25.89
N ILE A 1132 -43.46 -32.58 25.17
CA ILE A 1132 -42.54 -31.59 25.74
C ILE A 1132 -43.30 -30.58 26.61
N CYS A 1133 -44.43 -30.03 26.13
CA CYS A 1133 -45.25 -29.07 26.88
C CYS A 1133 -45.73 -29.66 28.22
N SER A 1134 -46.23 -30.90 28.23
CA SER A 1134 -46.66 -31.58 29.45
C SER A 1134 -45.53 -31.79 30.45
N ARG A 1135 -44.28 -31.99 29.98
CA ARG A 1135 -43.11 -32.16 30.85
C ARG A 1135 -42.58 -30.83 31.39
N VAL A 1136 -42.51 -29.79 30.55
CA VAL A 1136 -41.86 -28.50 30.87
C VAL A 1136 -42.83 -27.55 31.57
N LEU A 1137 -44.02 -27.37 30.99
CA LEU A 1137 -45.04 -26.42 31.45
C LEU A 1137 -46.03 -27.07 32.43
N GLY A 1138 -46.26 -28.38 32.28
CA GLY A 1138 -47.28 -29.15 33.02
C GLY A 1138 -48.54 -29.39 32.19
N GLU A 1139 -49.35 -30.39 32.59
CA GLU A 1139 -50.59 -30.75 31.88
C GLU A 1139 -51.67 -29.65 31.94
N GLU A 1140 -51.67 -28.85 33.02
CA GLU A 1140 -52.66 -27.80 33.26
C GLU A 1140 -52.33 -26.47 32.56
N HIS A 1141 -51.14 -26.33 31.98
CA HIS A 1141 -50.72 -25.06 31.38
C HIS A 1141 -51.57 -24.73 30.14
N PRO A 1142 -52.02 -23.47 29.95
CA PRO A 1142 -52.87 -23.08 28.81
C PRO A 1142 -52.31 -23.52 27.45
N SER A 1143 -51.00 -23.38 27.20
CA SER A 1143 -50.37 -23.85 25.96
C SER A 1143 -50.47 -25.36 25.77
N THR A 1144 -50.27 -26.18 26.82
CA THR A 1144 -50.41 -27.64 26.74
C THR A 1144 -51.84 -28.03 26.34
N LEU A 1145 -52.84 -27.32 26.87
CA LEU A 1145 -54.24 -27.55 26.55
C LEU A 1145 -54.55 -27.19 25.08
N VAL A 1146 -53.92 -26.15 24.53
CA VAL A 1146 -54.01 -25.82 23.10
C VAL A 1146 -53.39 -26.92 22.25
N SER A 1147 -52.20 -27.43 22.60
CA SER A 1147 -51.55 -28.54 21.88
C SER A 1147 -52.41 -29.82 21.92
N MET A 1148 -53.07 -30.11 23.05
CA MET A 1148 -54.03 -31.22 23.15
C MET A 1148 -55.23 -31.05 22.20
N ALA A 1149 -55.79 -29.83 22.13
CA ALA A 1149 -56.92 -29.53 21.24
C ALA A 1149 -56.52 -29.65 19.75
N ASN A 1150 -55.33 -29.16 19.38
CA ASN A 1150 -54.81 -29.25 18.03
C ASN A 1150 -54.58 -30.71 17.60
N LEU A 1151 -53.98 -31.53 18.48
CA LEU A 1151 -53.79 -32.97 18.21
C LEU A 1151 -55.13 -33.70 18.05
N ALA A 1152 -56.11 -33.39 18.91
CA ALA A 1152 -57.46 -33.94 18.78
C ALA A 1152 -58.11 -33.57 17.44
N GLN A 1153 -57.89 -32.35 16.95
CA GLN A 1153 -58.38 -31.90 15.66
C GLN A 1153 -57.71 -32.66 14.51
N THR A 1154 -56.39 -32.85 14.53
CA THR A 1154 -55.67 -33.66 13.53
C THR A 1154 -56.16 -35.11 13.50
N TRP A 1155 -56.36 -35.74 14.67
CA TRP A 1155 -56.94 -37.10 14.73
C TRP A 1155 -58.35 -37.15 14.15
N ARG A 1156 -59.15 -36.10 14.35
CA ARG A 1156 -60.47 -35.99 13.72
C ARG A 1156 -60.36 -35.90 12.20
N SER A 1157 -59.43 -35.10 11.67
CA SER A 1157 -59.13 -34.96 10.24
C SER A 1157 -58.65 -36.28 9.61
N GLN A 1158 -57.91 -37.11 10.36
CA GLN A 1158 -57.50 -38.46 9.95
C GLN A 1158 -58.64 -39.50 10.00
N GLY A 1159 -59.81 -39.17 10.54
CA GLY A 1159 -60.93 -40.09 10.71
C GLY A 1159 -60.90 -40.93 12.00
N ARG A 1160 -59.97 -40.67 12.94
CA ARG A 1160 -59.90 -41.29 14.27
C ARG A 1160 -60.84 -40.57 15.25
N ILE A 1161 -62.14 -40.73 15.02
CA ILE A 1161 -63.18 -39.94 15.69
C ILE A 1161 -63.21 -40.17 17.21
N ASP A 1162 -63.18 -41.43 17.65
CA ASP A 1162 -63.33 -41.78 19.07
C ASP A 1162 -62.17 -41.22 19.91
N GLU A 1163 -60.93 -41.41 19.45
CA GLU A 1163 -59.73 -40.91 20.13
C GLU A 1163 -59.67 -39.37 20.15
N ALA A 1164 -60.11 -38.72 19.07
CA ALA A 1164 -60.23 -37.26 19.00
C ALA A 1164 -61.28 -36.73 20.00
N LEU A 1165 -62.41 -37.42 20.14
CA LEU A 1165 -63.46 -37.06 21.11
C LEU A 1165 -62.96 -37.22 22.55
N ASP A 1166 -62.27 -38.31 22.87
CA ASP A 1166 -61.73 -38.56 24.20
C ASP A 1166 -60.68 -37.51 24.59
N LEU A 1167 -59.72 -37.21 23.70
CA LEU A 1167 -58.69 -36.21 23.96
C LEU A 1167 -59.28 -34.81 24.11
N MET A 1168 -60.27 -34.45 23.27
CA MET A 1168 -60.97 -33.16 23.36
C MET A 1168 -61.81 -33.05 24.65
N CYS A 1169 -62.45 -34.13 25.11
CA CYS A 1169 -63.18 -34.14 26.39
C CYS A 1169 -62.22 -33.90 27.55
N ARG A 1170 -61.07 -34.60 27.60
CA ARG A 1170 -60.04 -34.38 28.63
C ARG A 1170 -59.50 -32.94 28.59
N CYS A 1171 -59.24 -32.40 27.40
CA CYS A 1171 -58.81 -31.01 27.25
C CYS A 1171 -59.83 -30.03 27.86
N ILE A 1172 -61.11 -30.19 27.56
CA ILE A 1172 -62.18 -29.33 28.09
C ILE A 1172 -62.32 -29.45 29.61
N GLU A 1173 -62.23 -30.65 30.18
CA GLU A 1173 -62.27 -30.85 31.63
C GLU A 1173 -61.16 -30.07 32.34
N LEU A 1174 -59.92 -30.15 31.81
CA LEU A 1174 -58.79 -29.39 32.34
C LEU A 1174 -58.95 -27.87 32.10
N GLN A 1175 -59.44 -27.46 30.93
CA GLN A 1175 -59.72 -26.05 30.63
C GLN A 1175 -60.77 -25.46 31.58
N GLN A 1176 -61.81 -26.21 31.93
CA GLN A 1176 -62.82 -25.78 32.91
C GLN A 1176 -62.24 -25.61 34.31
N GLN A 1177 -61.29 -26.45 34.71
CA GLN A 1177 -60.62 -26.35 36.02
C GLN A 1177 -59.66 -25.16 36.08
N VAL A 1178 -58.89 -24.93 35.01
CA VAL A 1178 -57.79 -23.95 35.00
C VAL A 1178 -58.24 -22.57 34.53
N LEU A 1179 -58.94 -22.50 33.39
CA LEU A 1179 -59.34 -21.25 32.75
C LEU A 1179 -60.74 -20.80 33.20
N GLY A 1180 -61.55 -21.74 33.68
CA GLY A 1180 -62.95 -21.55 33.98
C GLY A 1180 -63.88 -21.86 32.81
N PRO A 1181 -65.19 -22.04 33.08
CA PRO A 1181 -66.17 -22.45 32.08
C PRO A 1181 -66.49 -21.35 31.05
N ASP A 1182 -66.33 -20.08 31.43
CA ASP A 1182 -66.69 -18.91 30.61
C ASP A 1182 -65.51 -18.40 29.74
N HIS A 1183 -64.33 -19.00 29.85
CA HIS A 1183 -63.17 -18.59 29.08
C HIS A 1183 -63.39 -18.84 27.56
N PRO A 1184 -63.02 -17.91 26.66
CA PRO A 1184 -63.26 -18.04 25.22
C PRO A 1184 -62.78 -19.36 24.61
N TYR A 1185 -61.59 -19.84 24.99
CA TYR A 1185 -61.08 -21.14 24.52
C TYR A 1185 -61.91 -22.33 25.00
N THR A 1186 -62.34 -22.35 26.27
CA THR A 1186 -63.20 -23.40 26.82
C THR A 1186 -64.55 -23.44 26.09
N VAL A 1187 -65.16 -22.26 25.90
CA VAL A 1187 -66.45 -22.12 25.19
C VAL A 1187 -66.33 -22.58 23.73
N SER A 1188 -65.25 -22.18 23.05
CA SER A 1188 -64.95 -22.58 21.68
C SER A 1188 -64.83 -24.09 21.56
N ASN A 1189 -63.99 -24.72 22.38
CA ASN A 1189 -63.77 -26.17 22.36
C ASN A 1189 -65.04 -26.96 22.74
N ILE A 1190 -65.85 -26.48 23.69
CA ILE A 1190 -67.17 -27.06 23.98
C ILE A 1190 -68.08 -27.01 22.75
N SER A 1191 -68.10 -25.88 22.04
CA SER A 1191 -68.90 -25.73 20.81
C SER A 1191 -68.42 -26.67 19.70
N THR A 1192 -67.10 -26.83 19.55
CA THR A 1192 -66.46 -27.75 18.61
C THR A 1192 -66.79 -29.20 18.95
N LEU A 1193 -66.65 -29.60 20.22
CA LEU A 1193 -66.99 -30.94 20.68
C LEU A 1193 -68.48 -31.26 20.45
N ARG A 1194 -69.39 -30.31 20.70
CA ARG A 1194 -70.83 -30.47 20.40
C ARG A 1194 -71.05 -30.70 18.91
N ARG A 1195 -70.37 -29.95 18.05
CA ARG A 1195 -70.44 -30.13 16.59
C ARG A 1195 -69.90 -31.49 16.15
N TRP A 1196 -68.78 -31.95 16.72
CA TRP A 1196 -68.20 -33.24 16.39
C TRP A 1196 -69.10 -34.40 16.79
N LYS A 1197 -69.72 -34.33 17.97
CA LYS A 1197 -70.71 -35.31 18.42
C LYS A 1197 -71.95 -35.31 17.53
N ALA A 1198 -72.44 -34.14 17.13
CA ALA A 1198 -73.59 -34.02 16.23
C ALA A 1198 -73.35 -34.52 14.79
N LEU A 1199 -72.07 -34.63 14.36
CA LEU A 1199 -71.67 -35.19 13.06
C LEU A 1199 -71.23 -36.65 13.13
N ALA A 1200 -71.11 -37.22 14.34
CA ALA A 1200 -70.74 -38.61 14.57
C ALA A 1200 -71.96 -39.53 14.78
N TYR A 1201 -73.13 -38.93 15.06
CA TYR A 1201 -74.46 -39.54 15.00
C TYR A 1201 -75.19 -39.05 13.74
#